data_AF-A0A498NRJ2-F1
#
_entry.id   AF-A0A498NRJ2-F1
#
_cell.length_a   1.000
_cell.length_b   1.000
_cell.length_c   1.000
_cell.angle_alpha   90.00
_cell.angle_beta   90.00
_cell.angle_gamma   90.00
#
_symmetry.space_group_name_H-M   'P 1'
#
loop_
_entity.id
_entity.type
_entity.pdbx_description
1 polymer ?
#
loop_
_entity_poly.entity_id
_entity_poly.type
_entity_poly.pdbx_seq_one_letter_code
_entity_poly.pdbx_strand_id
1 'polypeptide(L)'
;MQQKNLEGYVGFASLPNQVYRKSVKRGFEFTLMVVGESGLGKSTLINSLFLTDLYSGEYPGPSHRIKKTVQVEQSKVLMKEGGVQLLLTIVDTPGFGDAVDNSNCWQPVIDHIDSKFEDYLNAESRVNRRQMPDSRVHCCLYFIAPSGHGLKPLDIEFMKRLHEKVNIIPLIAKADTLTPEECQQFKKQIMREILEHKIKIYEFPETDDEEENKIVKKIKDRLPLAVVGSNTIIEVNGKKVRGRQYPWGVAEVENGDHCDFTLLRNMLIRTHMQDLKDVTNNVHYENYRSRKLAAVTCNGIDNNKTKGQLTKVDTVEGMSPLAQMEEERREHVTKMKKMEMEMEQVFEMKVKEKVQKLKDSEAEVQTLDGVFVYNPQNHSKSALIVHAFTNKSAFLECLWTWSESLSDLLKYLPSDTEILLLSLDDTALQDAHWMREQVYGAAAHGGKEILSRLHFSPTPVFALGNWLPRVFYSWGCGGQNCGLAQVVFSSPDWSIPVIGKRLNARYDWLNGRWGTDPYRLLDAGDGCKPVTSVKGAVAWVSEGGCSFFTKMKNMAESSAAGVLVYALPGNPIQDMNCIGDECSTPINIPASMVHVEPSVMQALRKERPVNVTFQITPSPSFFFAINQKGALSEMGWFLYPTFRFMTWQAQWFTFNEALQEQLTRPAVSVPVFDRHLMQGDTGARVEVDLPGDFMNYDILELDASLSCPGRRDETCAYWDHTVQLYVCCDPTSPYCNLELGRWITAFRRGTGHWLTDVSPLIPLLNDKKCVFTMKTVPWAMPWMTSLNLRFSHSNKTGNYSDGLYPFKVMPLFPGGTFDKDYNSRYQEIKFSVPASTKKVELYAVITAHGSDENFCGEFCVTSHYFLINRSINNTLVFDSAGTPLGCAMRVAEGAVPNEHGTWLYGRAGWCDGLQVDPWRTDITSQLDLSGTNSVLYFGLFEGRNPDPKHNPGYIIMYSFLVFYK
;
A
#
# COMPACT_ATOMS: atom_id res chain seq x y z
N MET A 1 -32.39 30.98 -73.55
CA MET A 1 -31.46 30.27 -74.46
C MET A 1 -31.62 28.78 -74.21
N GLN A 2 -32.00 27.99 -75.22
CA GLN A 2 -32.07 26.53 -75.11
C GLN A 2 -30.64 25.96 -75.01
N GLN A 3 -30.36 25.23 -73.95
CA GLN A 3 -29.08 24.57 -73.71
C GLN A 3 -28.98 23.38 -74.69
N LYS A 4 -28.16 23.51 -75.74
CA LYS A 4 -27.87 22.41 -76.66
C LYS A 4 -26.88 21.45 -75.97
N ASN A 5 -27.32 20.24 -75.64
CA ASN A 5 -26.42 19.17 -75.18
C ASN A 5 -25.62 18.63 -76.38
N LEU A 6 -24.31 18.81 -76.33
CA LEU A 6 -23.34 18.24 -77.27
C LEU A 6 -22.64 17.06 -76.58
N GLU A 7 -23.00 15.84 -76.95
CA GLU A 7 -22.38 14.58 -76.47
C GLU A 7 -21.10 14.25 -77.27
N GLY A 8 -20.16 15.20 -77.34
CA GLY A 8 -18.83 14.98 -77.92
C GLY A 8 -17.76 14.88 -76.85
N TYR A 9 -16.80 13.96 -76.97
CA TYR A 9 -15.67 13.85 -76.04
C TYR A 9 -14.68 15.02 -76.24
N VAL A 10 -14.87 16.11 -75.49
CA VAL A 10 -14.06 17.35 -75.57
C VAL A 10 -12.86 17.34 -74.59
N GLY A 11 -12.58 16.20 -73.95
CA GLY A 11 -11.42 16.05 -73.04
C GLY A 11 -11.62 16.55 -71.59
N PHE A 12 -12.74 17.22 -71.28
CA PHE A 12 -13.10 17.59 -69.89
C PHE A 12 -13.31 16.39 -68.97
N ALA A 13 -13.60 15.21 -69.52
CA ALA A 13 -13.65 13.96 -68.74
C ALA A 13 -12.31 13.63 -68.02
N SER A 14 -11.20 14.25 -68.44
CA SER A 14 -9.91 14.13 -67.76
C SER A 14 -9.69 15.14 -66.62
N LEU A 15 -10.55 16.16 -66.45
CA LEU A 15 -10.45 17.15 -65.35
C LEU A 15 -10.45 16.49 -63.97
N PRO A 16 -11.36 15.54 -63.64
CA PRO A 16 -11.30 14.84 -62.37
C PRO A 16 -9.96 14.13 -62.15
N ASN A 17 -9.41 13.51 -63.20
CA ASN A 17 -8.10 12.85 -63.16
C ASN A 17 -6.93 13.85 -63.01
N GLN A 18 -7.04 15.06 -63.58
CA GLN A 18 -6.05 16.13 -63.41
C GLN A 18 -6.10 16.72 -62.00
N VAL A 19 -7.30 16.95 -61.47
CA VAL A 19 -7.53 17.41 -60.08
C VAL A 19 -7.03 16.35 -59.10
N TYR A 20 -7.38 15.08 -59.33
CA TYR A 20 -6.89 13.94 -58.56
C TYR A 20 -5.36 13.89 -58.54
N ARG A 21 -4.68 13.93 -59.70
CA ARG A 21 -3.20 13.94 -59.78
C ARG A 21 -2.57 15.15 -59.07
N LYS A 22 -3.19 16.33 -59.17
CA LYS A 22 -2.72 17.56 -58.52
C LYS A 22 -2.89 17.50 -56.99
N SER A 23 -4.00 16.96 -56.51
CA SER A 23 -4.27 16.75 -55.09
C SER A 23 -3.33 15.70 -54.48
N VAL A 24 -3.11 14.57 -55.17
CA VAL A 24 -2.16 13.52 -54.75
C VAL A 24 -0.73 14.07 -54.68
N LYS A 25 -0.31 14.92 -55.63
CA LYS A 25 1.02 15.55 -55.62
C LYS A 25 1.20 16.60 -54.52
N ARG A 26 0.14 17.33 -54.16
CA ARG A 26 0.15 18.38 -53.13
C ARG A 26 0.09 17.79 -51.71
N GLY A 27 -0.52 16.61 -51.56
CA GLY A 27 -0.78 16.00 -50.26
C GLY A 27 -1.95 16.67 -49.52
N PHE A 28 -2.32 16.07 -48.40
CA PHE A 28 -3.41 16.53 -47.53
C PHE A 28 -2.86 16.96 -46.18
N GLU A 29 -3.51 17.93 -45.55
CA GLU A 29 -3.18 18.43 -44.22
C GLU A 29 -4.41 18.27 -43.33
N PHE A 30 -4.24 17.68 -42.15
CA PHE A 30 -5.33 17.49 -41.20
C PHE A 30 -4.84 17.78 -39.78
N THR A 31 -5.66 18.43 -38.97
CA THR A 31 -5.28 18.88 -37.62
C THR A 31 -6.30 18.36 -36.63
N LEU A 32 -5.87 17.48 -35.75
CA LEU A 32 -6.70 16.82 -34.74
C LEU A 32 -6.30 17.33 -33.36
N MET A 33 -7.27 17.82 -32.59
CA MET A 33 -7.08 18.22 -31.20
C MET A 33 -7.72 17.18 -30.28
N VAL A 34 -7.04 16.85 -29.19
CA VAL A 34 -7.59 15.99 -28.12
C VAL A 34 -7.82 16.81 -26.86
N VAL A 35 -9.02 16.72 -26.31
CA VAL A 35 -9.46 17.50 -25.14
C VAL A 35 -10.14 16.54 -24.16
N GLY A 36 -9.79 16.61 -22.88
CA GLY A 36 -10.45 15.83 -21.84
C GLY A 36 -9.71 15.85 -20.52
N GLU A 37 -10.34 15.29 -19.48
CA GLU A 37 -9.75 15.19 -18.14
C GLU A 37 -8.40 14.45 -18.16
N SER A 38 -7.56 14.77 -17.17
CA SER A 38 -6.28 14.11 -16.96
C SER A 38 -6.48 12.61 -16.73
N GLY A 39 -5.60 11.77 -17.29
CA GLY A 39 -5.66 10.32 -17.06
C GLY A 39 -6.72 9.54 -17.83
N LEU A 40 -7.48 10.15 -18.75
CA LEU A 40 -8.46 9.45 -19.61
C LEU A 40 -7.84 8.66 -20.78
N GLY A 41 -6.51 8.67 -20.94
CA GLY A 41 -5.84 7.89 -21.99
C GLY A 41 -5.77 8.58 -23.36
N LYS A 42 -5.78 9.92 -23.40
CA LYS A 42 -5.69 10.74 -24.63
C LYS A 42 -4.48 10.37 -25.50
N SER A 43 -3.28 10.41 -24.91
CA SER A 43 -2.02 10.11 -25.60
C SER A 43 -1.95 8.64 -26.06
N THR A 44 -2.50 7.71 -25.25
CA THR A 44 -2.60 6.29 -25.61
C THR A 44 -3.51 6.08 -26.81
N LEU A 45 -4.68 6.73 -26.86
CA LEU A 45 -5.60 6.61 -28.00
C LEU A 45 -4.97 7.16 -29.30
N ILE A 46 -4.21 8.25 -29.20
CA ILE A 46 -3.49 8.83 -30.36
C ILE A 46 -2.48 7.80 -30.93
N ASN A 47 -1.67 7.18 -30.08
CA ASN A 47 -0.72 6.14 -30.51
C ASN A 47 -1.44 4.92 -31.12
N SER A 48 -2.61 4.57 -30.58
CA SER A 48 -3.44 3.51 -31.16
C SER A 48 -3.99 3.90 -32.54
N LEU A 49 -4.49 5.13 -32.72
CA LEU A 49 -5.20 5.60 -33.92
C LEU A 49 -4.32 5.64 -35.17
N PHE A 50 -3.06 6.07 -35.03
CA PHE A 50 -2.14 6.25 -36.15
C PHE A 50 -1.05 5.19 -36.26
N LEU A 51 -1.16 4.11 -35.48
CA LEU A 51 -0.25 2.96 -35.49
C LEU A 51 1.26 3.34 -35.38
N THR A 52 1.57 4.54 -34.88
CA THR A 52 2.92 5.12 -34.85
C THR A 52 3.26 5.50 -33.41
N ASP A 53 4.46 5.13 -32.93
CA ASP A 53 4.95 5.52 -31.60
C ASP A 53 5.47 6.96 -31.63
N LEU A 54 4.54 7.92 -31.60
CA LEU A 54 4.86 9.35 -31.61
C LEU A 54 5.60 9.82 -30.35
N TYR A 55 5.52 9.00 -29.29
CA TYR A 55 6.18 9.21 -28.01
C TYR A 55 7.07 8.02 -27.68
N SER A 56 8.20 7.80 -28.37
CA SER A 56 9.27 6.99 -27.76
C SER A 56 10.68 7.25 -28.29
N GLY A 57 11.59 7.45 -27.34
CA GLY A 57 12.93 6.88 -27.31
C GLY A 57 13.15 6.53 -25.84
N GLU A 58 13.32 5.23 -25.54
CA GLU A 58 13.31 4.60 -24.20
C GLU A 58 11.92 4.23 -23.65
N TYR A 59 11.57 2.95 -23.80
CA TYR A 59 10.46 2.27 -23.13
C TYR A 59 10.90 1.76 -21.74
N PRO A 60 10.26 2.15 -20.62
CA PRO A 60 10.39 1.44 -19.35
C PRO A 60 9.01 0.97 -18.88
N GLY A 61 8.42 0.02 -19.59
CA GLY A 61 7.26 -0.76 -19.13
C GLY A 61 6.01 0.01 -18.67
N PRO A 62 5.01 -0.69 -18.10
CA PRO A 62 3.72 -0.10 -17.67
C PRO A 62 3.82 0.80 -16.42
N SER A 63 4.98 0.82 -15.76
CA SER A 63 5.22 1.44 -14.44
C SER A 63 5.76 2.87 -14.50
N HIS A 64 6.25 3.33 -15.66
CA HIS A 64 6.73 4.70 -15.81
C HIS A 64 5.67 5.56 -16.51
N ARG A 65 5.08 6.47 -15.72
CA ARG A 65 4.03 7.40 -16.14
C ARG A 65 4.48 8.23 -17.34
N ILE A 66 3.68 8.22 -18.41
CA ILE A 66 3.72 9.25 -19.45
C ILE A 66 3.67 10.60 -18.73
N LYS A 67 4.65 11.48 -18.97
CA LYS A 67 4.72 12.81 -18.33
C LYS A 67 3.37 13.52 -18.56
N LYS A 68 2.79 14.09 -17.49
CA LYS A 68 1.56 14.88 -17.62
C LYS A 68 1.82 16.06 -18.56
N THR A 69 1.01 16.21 -19.60
CA THR A 69 1.05 17.36 -20.51
C THR A 69 0.67 18.63 -19.73
N VAL A 70 1.62 19.58 -19.57
CA VAL A 70 1.44 20.81 -18.76
C VAL A 70 1.04 22.01 -19.62
N GLN A 71 1.30 21.98 -20.92
CA GLN A 71 0.99 23.03 -21.90
C GLN A 71 0.43 22.44 -23.20
N VAL A 72 -0.19 23.27 -24.06
CA VAL A 72 -0.69 22.82 -25.37
C VAL A 72 0.51 22.52 -26.29
N GLU A 73 0.70 21.25 -26.65
CA GLU A 73 1.80 20.79 -27.50
C GLU A 73 1.30 20.39 -28.89
N GLN A 74 2.11 20.65 -29.93
CA GLN A 74 1.80 20.29 -31.31
C GLN A 74 2.81 19.30 -31.86
N SER A 75 2.33 18.12 -32.28
CA SER A 75 3.14 17.07 -32.90
C SER A 75 2.74 16.91 -34.36
N LYS A 76 3.70 16.99 -35.29
CA LYS A 76 3.46 16.84 -36.73
C LYS A 76 3.98 15.50 -37.23
N VAL A 77 3.12 14.78 -37.95
CA VAL A 77 3.39 13.42 -38.44
C VAL A 77 3.08 13.38 -39.93
N LEU A 78 4.07 12.98 -40.73
CA LEU A 78 3.88 12.78 -42.17
C LEU A 78 3.59 11.29 -42.43
N MET A 79 2.35 10.98 -42.77
CA MET A 79 1.92 9.63 -43.13
C MET A 79 1.87 9.48 -44.66
N LYS A 80 2.22 8.28 -45.15
CA LYS A 80 2.15 7.94 -46.58
C LYS A 80 1.40 6.62 -46.75
N GLU A 81 0.30 6.66 -47.48
CA GLU A 81 -0.53 5.48 -47.77
C GLU A 81 -0.97 5.52 -49.24
N GLY A 82 -0.77 4.42 -49.98
CA GLY A 82 -1.24 4.29 -51.38
C GLY A 82 -0.72 5.35 -52.36
N GLY A 83 0.43 6.00 -52.09
CA GLY A 83 0.98 7.08 -52.92
C GLY A 83 0.47 8.49 -52.56
N VAL A 84 -0.41 8.61 -51.57
CA VAL A 84 -0.91 9.88 -51.02
C VAL A 84 -0.13 10.25 -49.76
N GLN A 85 0.24 11.53 -49.62
CA GLN A 85 0.90 12.07 -48.43
C GLN A 85 -0.11 12.84 -47.57
N LEU A 86 -0.18 12.53 -46.28
CA LEU A 86 -1.01 13.23 -45.30
C LEU A 86 -0.11 13.79 -44.18
N LEU A 87 -0.07 15.12 -44.05
CA LEU A 87 0.53 15.80 -42.92
C LEU A 87 -0.52 15.96 -41.81
N LEU A 88 -0.43 15.11 -40.81
CA LEU A 88 -1.28 15.15 -39.63
C LEU A 88 -0.62 16.00 -38.55
N THR A 89 -1.31 17.02 -38.05
CA THR A 89 -0.92 17.79 -36.87
C THR A 89 -1.81 17.36 -35.70
N ILE A 90 -1.21 16.85 -34.63
CA ILE A 90 -1.90 16.50 -33.40
C ILE A 90 -1.66 17.59 -32.38
N VAL A 91 -2.72 18.17 -31.84
CA VAL A 91 -2.68 19.15 -30.77
C VAL A 91 -3.06 18.46 -29.47
N ASP A 92 -2.09 18.19 -28.61
CA ASP A 92 -2.32 17.64 -27.27
C ASP A 92 -2.57 18.79 -26.30
N THR A 93 -3.64 18.69 -25.51
CA THR A 93 -4.01 19.71 -24.53
C THR A 93 -3.78 19.18 -23.11
N PRO A 94 -3.35 20.05 -22.18
CA PRO A 94 -3.22 19.67 -20.79
C PRO A 94 -4.58 19.16 -20.26
N GLY A 95 -4.55 18.11 -19.44
CA GLY A 95 -5.78 17.61 -18.81
C GLY A 95 -6.38 18.68 -17.89
N PHE A 96 -7.65 19.01 -18.10
CA PHE A 96 -8.41 19.88 -17.18
C PHE A 96 -9.09 19.04 -16.08
N GLY A 97 -9.55 19.67 -15.00
CA GLY A 97 -10.22 18.98 -13.89
C GLY A 97 -9.31 18.54 -12.74
N ASP A 98 -7.99 18.68 -12.86
CA ASP A 98 -7.01 18.37 -11.78
C ASP A 98 -6.92 19.49 -10.72
N ALA A 99 -7.42 20.69 -10.99
CA ALA A 99 -7.33 21.85 -10.10
C ALA A 99 -8.56 21.98 -9.19
N VAL A 100 -8.41 22.60 -8.01
CA VAL A 100 -9.53 22.93 -7.11
C VAL A 100 -10.46 23.98 -7.74
N ASP A 101 -9.88 24.95 -8.46
CA ASP A 101 -10.62 25.92 -9.27
C ASP A 101 -10.36 25.65 -10.76
N ASN A 102 -11.41 25.26 -11.47
CA ASN A 102 -11.38 25.00 -12.92
C ASN A 102 -12.09 26.10 -13.73
N SER A 103 -12.39 27.26 -13.13
CA SER A 103 -13.25 28.29 -13.73
C SER A 103 -12.71 28.92 -15.02
N ASN A 104 -11.46 28.67 -15.42
CA ASN A 104 -10.87 29.16 -16.68
C ASN A 104 -10.08 28.08 -17.45
N CYS A 105 -10.33 26.79 -17.19
CA CYS A 105 -9.52 25.70 -17.75
C CYS A 105 -9.61 25.53 -19.28
N TRP A 106 -10.68 26.05 -19.90
CA TRP A 106 -10.89 26.06 -21.35
C TRP A 106 -10.13 27.19 -22.07
N GLN A 107 -9.70 28.24 -21.35
CA GLN A 107 -9.13 29.44 -21.97
C GLN A 107 -7.89 29.16 -22.85
N PRO A 108 -6.90 28.35 -22.41
CA PRO A 108 -5.74 28.04 -23.24
C PRO A 108 -6.08 27.31 -24.54
N VAL A 109 -7.14 26.49 -24.52
CA VAL A 109 -7.61 25.75 -25.71
C VAL A 109 -8.32 26.69 -26.68
N ILE A 110 -9.18 27.58 -26.15
CA ILE A 110 -9.88 28.58 -26.96
C ILE A 110 -8.88 29.56 -27.59
N ASP A 111 -7.93 30.07 -26.80
CA ASP A 111 -6.89 30.99 -27.27
C ASP A 111 -6.04 30.35 -28.37
N HIS A 112 -5.75 29.05 -28.25
CA HIS A 112 -5.03 28.32 -29.28
C HIS A 112 -5.82 28.26 -30.60
N ILE A 113 -7.12 27.92 -30.55
CA ILE A 113 -7.96 27.85 -31.76
C ILE A 113 -8.09 29.23 -32.40
N ASP A 114 -8.38 30.26 -31.59
CA ASP A 114 -8.54 31.63 -32.07
C ASP A 114 -7.23 32.19 -32.65
N SER A 115 -6.08 31.87 -32.04
CA SER A 115 -4.76 32.23 -32.58
C SER A 115 -4.53 31.59 -33.96
N LYS A 116 -4.96 30.34 -34.19
CA LYS A 116 -4.82 29.69 -35.50
C LYS A 116 -5.77 30.27 -36.55
N PHE A 117 -6.96 30.70 -36.16
CA PHE A 117 -7.85 31.44 -37.08
C PHE A 117 -7.30 32.83 -37.40
N GLU A 118 -6.73 33.53 -36.42
CA GLU A 118 -6.08 34.83 -36.60
C GLU A 118 -4.84 34.73 -37.51
N ASP A 119 -3.98 33.72 -37.31
CA ASP A 119 -2.83 33.44 -38.20
C ASP A 119 -3.28 33.27 -39.65
N TYR A 120 -4.38 32.53 -39.88
CA TYR A 120 -4.93 32.28 -41.21
C TYR A 120 -5.56 33.52 -41.83
N LEU A 121 -6.32 34.31 -41.05
CA LEU A 121 -6.91 35.58 -41.50
C LEU A 121 -5.85 36.62 -41.87
N ASN A 122 -4.79 36.72 -41.07
CA ASN A 122 -3.65 37.59 -41.36
C ASN A 122 -2.91 37.15 -42.63
N ALA A 123 -2.81 35.85 -42.88
CA ALA A 123 -2.26 35.33 -44.13
C ALA A 123 -3.14 35.64 -45.36
N GLU A 124 -4.47 35.49 -45.24
CA GLU A 124 -5.45 35.84 -46.28
C GLU A 124 -5.38 37.33 -46.66
N SER A 125 -5.16 38.19 -45.67
CA SER A 125 -5.14 39.65 -45.81
C SER A 125 -3.84 40.22 -46.40
N ARG A 126 -2.77 39.42 -46.54
CA ARG A 126 -1.48 39.88 -47.12
C ARG A 126 -1.61 40.15 -48.62
N VAL A 127 -0.99 41.23 -49.08
CA VAL A 127 -0.95 41.64 -50.51
C VAL A 127 -0.28 40.58 -51.39
N ASN A 128 0.76 39.91 -50.89
CA ASN A 128 1.47 38.85 -51.60
C ASN A 128 0.98 37.47 -51.13
N ARG A 129 -0.08 36.96 -51.76
CA ARG A 129 -0.80 35.72 -51.39
C ARG A 129 0.01 34.47 -51.75
N ARG A 130 0.97 34.07 -50.93
CA ARG A 130 1.59 32.73 -51.02
C ARG A 130 0.64 31.70 -50.41
N GLN A 131 0.56 30.51 -51.02
CA GLN A 131 -0.24 29.40 -50.51
C GLN A 131 0.38 28.88 -49.20
N MET A 132 -0.27 29.16 -48.06
CA MET A 132 0.18 28.73 -46.74
C MET A 132 -0.43 27.37 -46.33
N PRO A 133 0.29 26.59 -45.50
CA PRO A 133 -0.23 25.36 -44.92
C PRO A 133 -1.35 25.66 -43.92
N ASP A 134 -2.41 24.85 -43.94
CA ASP A 134 -3.58 25.01 -43.08
C ASP A 134 -3.33 24.44 -41.69
N SER A 135 -3.05 25.32 -40.72
CA SER A 135 -2.83 24.95 -39.32
C SER A 135 -4.07 25.09 -38.43
N ARG A 136 -5.26 25.31 -39.02
CA ARG A 136 -6.51 25.41 -38.25
C ARG A 136 -6.87 24.03 -37.67
N VAL A 137 -7.57 24.03 -36.55
CA VAL A 137 -8.02 22.79 -35.90
C VAL A 137 -9.29 22.30 -36.61
N HIS A 138 -9.22 21.13 -37.23
CA HIS A 138 -10.30 20.60 -38.08
C HIS A 138 -11.30 19.73 -37.29
N CYS A 139 -10.81 19.05 -36.24
CA CYS A 139 -11.60 18.17 -35.42
C CYS A 139 -11.09 18.16 -33.98
N CYS A 140 -12.00 18.20 -33.01
CA CYS A 140 -11.72 18.05 -31.59
C CYS A 140 -12.36 16.75 -31.06
N LEU A 141 -11.52 15.82 -30.60
CA LEU A 141 -11.96 14.64 -29.87
C LEU A 141 -12.11 14.99 -28.40
N TYR A 142 -13.35 14.96 -27.93
CA TYR A 142 -13.69 15.31 -26.55
C TYR A 142 -13.87 14.04 -25.72
N PHE A 143 -12.98 13.79 -24.77
CA PHE A 143 -12.98 12.60 -23.92
C PHE A 143 -13.84 12.84 -22.68
N ILE A 144 -14.88 12.03 -22.55
CA ILE A 144 -15.82 11.99 -21.43
C ILE A 144 -15.39 10.84 -20.51
N ALA A 145 -15.31 11.11 -19.20
CA ALA A 145 -14.99 10.09 -18.21
C ALA A 145 -16.13 9.05 -18.10
N PRO A 146 -15.83 7.75 -17.96
CA PRO A 146 -16.85 6.70 -17.86
C PRO A 146 -17.46 6.66 -16.45
N SER A 147 -18.26 7.67 -16.10
CA SER A 147 -18.86 7.84 -14.76
C SER A 147 -20.16 7.05 -14.55
N GLY A 148 -20.83 6.64 -15.64
CA GLY A 148 -22.13 5.95 -15.60
C GLY A 148 -23.34 6.85 -15.32
N HIS A 149 -23.16 8.08 -14.84
CA HIS A 149 -24.26 8.94 -14.38
C HIS A 149 -24.66 10.08 -15.35
N GLY A 150 -23.76 10.54 -16.22
CA GLY A 150 -23.99 11.61 -17.20
C GLY A 150 -22.74 12.46 -17.49
N LEU A 151 -22.93 13.58 -18.18
CA LEU A 151 -21.89 14.60 -18.39
C LEU A 151 -21.64 15.37 -17.10
N LYS A 152 -20.37 15.63 -16.77
CA LYS A 152 -20.05 16.50 -15.64
C LYS A 152 -20.45 17.94 -15.99
N PRO A 153 -20.84 18.78 -14.99
CA PRO A 153 -21.11 20.21 -15.22
C PRO A 153 -19.94 20.93 -15.90
N LEU A 154 -18.71 20.54 -15.56
CA LEU A 154 -17.50 21.05 -16.20
C LEU A 154 -17.44 20.70 -17.69
N ASP A 155 -17.82 19.47 -18.07
CA ASP A 155 -17.81 19.03 -19.46
C ASP A 155 -18.88 19.75 -20.29
N ILE A 156 -20.05 19.95 -19.71
CA ILE A 156 -21.14 20.72 -20.32
C ILE A 156 -20.65 22.13 -20.63
N GLU A 157 -20.03 22.80 -19.66
CA GLU A 157 -19.57 24.17 -19.79
C GLU A 157 -18.37 24.30 -20.75
N PHE A 158 -17.47 23.32 -20.78
CA PHE A 158 -16.35 23.27 -21.72
C PHE A 158 -16.86 23.10 -23.16
N MET A 159 -17.73 22.12 -23.40
CA MET A 159 -18.29 21.86 -24.73
C MET A 159 -19.14 23.04 -25.24
N LYS A 160 -19.88 23.72 -24.35
CA LYS A 160 -20.63 24.96 -24.66
C LYS A 160 -19.75 26.14 -25.10
N ARG A 161 -18.48 26.20 -24.70
CA ARG A 161 -17.58 27.24 -25.22
C ARG A 161 -16.88 26.82 -26.50
N LEU A 162 -16.73 25.52 -26.71
CA LEU A 162 -15.95 24.94 -27.80
C LEU A 162 -16.78 24.72 -29.08
N HIS A 163 -18.06 24.39 -28.96
CA HIS A 163 -18.91 23.96 -30.08
C HIS A 163 -19.12 25.00 -31.19
N GLU A 164 -18.93 26.29 -30.93
CA GLU A 164 -18.99 27.32 -31.97
C GLU A 164 -17.69 27.46 -32.77
N LYS A 165 -16.58 26.92 -32.25
CA LYS A 165 -15.22 27.19 -32.76
C LYS A 165 -14.60 25.98 -33.48
N VAL A 166 -15.02 24.76 -33.17
CA VAL A 166 -14.46 23.53 -33.76
C VAL A 166 -15.50 22.41 -33.79
N ASN A 167 -15.34 21.48 -34.73
CA ASN A 167 -16.12 20.25 -34.80
C ASN A 167 -15.83 19.35 -33.59
N ILE A 168 -16.84 19.10 -32.74
CA ILE A 168 -16.71 18.25 -31.55
C ILE A 168 -17.21 16.84 -31.83
N ILE A 169 -16.36 15.84 -31.56
CA ILE A 169 -16.73 14.42 -31.53
C ILE A 169 -16.63 13.91 -30.09
N PRO A 170 -17.76 13.59 -29.42
CA PRO A 170 -17.74 13.08 -28.05
C PRO A 170 -17.35 11.59 -28.01
N LEU A 171 -16.36 11.27 -27.16
CA LEU A 171 -15.83 9.93 -26.95
C LEU A 171 -15.96 9.53 -25.48
N ILE A 172 -16.49 8.34 -25.20
CA ILE A 172 -16.41 7.74 -23.87
C ILE A 172 -15.03 7.08 -23.75
N ALA A 173 -14.21 7.62 -22.84
CA ALA A 173 -12.87 7.12 -22.58
C ALA A 173 -12.90 5.86 -21.72
N LYS A 174 -11.89 4.99 -21.87
CA LYS A 174 -11.74 3.75 -21.07
C LYS A 174 -13.06 2.95 -20.99
N ALA A 175 -13.70 2.74 -22.14
CA ALA A 175 -15.01 2.07 -22.19
C ALA A 175 -15.00 0.65 -21.59
N ASP A 176 -13.83 0.04 -21.45
CA ASP A 176 -13.59 -1.22 -20.76
C ASP A 176 -13.87 -1.19 -19.24
N THR A 177 -14.19 -0.03 -18.66
CA THR A 177 -14.67 0.08 -17.26
C THR A 177 -16.18 -0.08 -17.12
N LEU A 178 -16.94 -0.08 -18.21
CA LEU A 178 -18.40 -0.17 -18.20
C LEU A 178 -18.84 -1.52 -18.78
N THR A 179 -19.87 -2.12 -18.19
CA THR A 179 -20.57 -3.25 -18.82
C THR A 179 -21.29 -2.80 -20.09
N PRO A 180 -21.62 -3.71 -21.03
CA PRO A 180 -22.38 -3.36 -22.24
C PRO A 180 -23.70 -2.65 -21.95
N GLU A 181 -24.39 -3.06 -20.88
CA GLU A 181 -25.66 -2.49 -20.44
C GLU A 181 -25.46 -1.07 -19.89
N GLU A 182 -24.48 -0.87 -19.02
CA GLU A 182 -24.13 0.45 -18.47
C GLU A 182 -23.67 1.40 -19.56
N CYS A 183 -22.85 0.92 -20.50
CA CYS A 183 -22.38 1.70 -21.64
C CYS A 183 -23.56 2.17 -22.51
N GLN A 184 -24.54 1.31 -22.77
CA GLN A 184 -25.72 1.69 -23.54
C GLN A 184 -26.60 2.72 -22.82
N GLN A 185 -26.77 2.58 -21.51
CA GLN A 185 -27.51 3.56 -20.70
C GLN A 185 -26.78 4.90 -20.65
N PHE A 186 -25.46 4.87 -20.44
CA PHE A 186 -24.62 6.05 -20.36
C PHE A 186 -24.58 6.83 -21.68
N LYS A 187 -24.51 6.14 -22.82
CA LYS A 187 -24.63 6.77 -24.15
C LYS A 187 -25.94 7.53 -24.32
N LYS A 188 -27.08 6.91 -23.94
CA LYS A 188 -28.40 7.55 -24.01
C LYS A 188 -28.49 8.78 -23.11
N GLN A 189 -27.92 8.69 -21.90
CA GLN A 189 -27.88 9.78 -20.93
C GLN A 189 -27.07 10.97 -21.48
N ILE A 190 -25.85 10.74 -22.00
CA ILE A 190 -25.01 11.78 -22.57
C ILE A 190 -25.71 12.48 -23.73
N MET A 191 -26.30 11.72 -24.66
CA MET A 191 -26.99 12.32 -25.82
C MET A 191 -28.20 13.16 -25.40
N ARG A 192 -28.95 12.72 -24.38
CA ARG A 192 -30.04 13.52 -23.80
C ARG A 192 -29.54 14.84 -23.23
N GLU A 193 -28.45 14.80 -22.47
CA GLU A 193 -27.89 16.01 -21.83
C GLU A 193 -27.26 16.97 -22.84
N ILE A 194 -26.64 16.47 -23.92
CA ILE A 194 -26.14 17.30 -25.04
C ILE A 194 -27.29 18.08 -25.69
N LEU A 195 -28.42 17.40 -25.94
CA LEU A 195 -29.61 18.02 -26.53
C LEU A 195 -30.25 19.04 -25.58
N GLU A 196 -30.39 18.69 -24.30
CA GLU A 196 -30.96 19.57 -23.27
C GLU A 196 -30.15 20.87 -23.10
N HIS A 197 -28.83 20.76 -23.11
CA HIS A 197 -27.91 21.90 -22.97
C HIS A 197 -27.60 22.63 -24.28
N LYS A 198 -28.23 22.22 -25.40
CA LYS A 198 -28.08 22.81 -26.74
C LYS A 198 -26.63 22.84 -27.25
N ILE A 199 -25.85 21.81 -26.91
CA ILE A 199 -24.47 21.67 -27.36
C ILE A 199 -24.47 21.14 -28.80
N LYS A 200 -23.76 21.81 -29.69
CA LYS A 200 -23.67 21.43 -31.12
C LYS A 200 -22.47 20.49 -31.31
N ILE A 201 -22.73 19.20 -31.46
CA ILE A 201 -21.68 18.25 -31.87
C ILE A 201 -21.58 18.24 -33.40
N TYR A 202 -20.53 17.62 -33.94
CA TYR A 202 -20.38 17.49 -35.38
C TYR A 202 -21.57 16.71 -35.98
N GLU A 203 -22.29 17.37 -36.89
CA GLU A 203 -23.39 16.78 -37.64
C GLU A 203 -22.89 16.35 -39.00
N PHE A 204 -23.09 15.08 -39.32
CA PHE A 204 -22.74 14.55 -40.64
C PHE A 204 -23.69 15.12 -41.70
N PRO A 205 -23.18 15.70 -42.80
CA PRO A 205 -23.99 16.21 -43.90
C PRO A 205 -24.80 15.09 -44.55
N GLU A 206 -26.00 15.42 -45.01
CA GLU A 206 -26.83 14.53 -45.82
C GLU A 206 -26.33 14.59 -47.28
N THR A 207 -26.04 13.45 -47.88
CA THR A 207 -25.64 13.37 -49.30
C THR A 207 -26.78 12.82 -50.16
N ASP A 208 -26.76 13.05 -51.47
CA ASP A 208 -27.77 12.51 -52.38
C ASP A 208 -27.63 10.98 -52.61
N ASP A 209 -26.59 10.36 -52.04
CA ASP A 209 -26.30 8.93 -52.16
C ASP A 209 -26.92 8.14 -50.99
N GLU A 210 -27.91 7.29 -51.31
CA GLU A 210 -28.60 6.47 -50.31
C GLU A 210 -27.68 5.48 -49.57
N GLU A 211 -26.59 5.01 -50.19
CA GLU A 211 -25.67 4.07 -49.55
C GLU A 211 -24.75 4.78 -48.55
N GLU A 212 -24.30 6.01 -48.86
CA GLU A 212 -23.54 6.84 -47.92
C GLU A 212 -24.40 7.25 -46.71
N ASN A 213 -25.66 7.63 -46.94
CA ASN A 213 -26.60 7.96 -45.86
C ASN A 213 -26.85 6.80 -44.90
N LYS A 214 -26.87 5.54 -45.38
CA LYS A 214 -26.97 4.36 -44.51
C LYS A 214 -25.74 4.19 -43.61
N ILE A 215 -24.55 4.50 -44.11
CA ILE A 215 -23.30 4.46 -43.33
C ILE A 215 -23.30 5.56 -42.27
N VAL A 216 -23.69 6.78 -42.66
CA VAL A 216 -23.81 7.93 -41.76
C VAL A 216 -24.79 7.65 -40.63
N LYS A 217 -25.95 7.06 -40.92
CA LYS A 217 -26.95 6.70 -39.91
C LYS A 217 -26.41 5.71 -38.87
N LYS A 218 -25.66 4.69 -39.30
CA LYS A 218 -25.02 3.73 -38.40
C LYS A 218 -24.02 4.37 -37.44
N ILE A 219 -23.31 5.41 -37.90
CA ILE A 219 -22.36 6.15 -37.06
C ILE A 219 -23.12 7.05 -36.07
N LYS A 220 -24.15 7.75 -36.54
CA LYS A 220 -25.03 8.59 -35.69
C LYS A 220 -25.65 7.77 -34.55
N ASP A 221 -26.12 6.56 -34.83
CA ASP A 221 -26.75 5.68 -33.83
C ASP A 221 -25.78 5.19 -32.74
N ARG A 222 -24.46 5.24 -32.99
CA ARG A 222 -23.44 4.79 -32.03
C ARG A 222 -22.80 5.90 -31.22
N LEU A 223 -23.13 7.17 -31.48
CA LEU A 223 -22.63 8.31 -30.73
C LEU A 223 -23.24 8.39 -29.32
N PRO A 224 -22.45 8.78 -28.29
CA PRO A 224 -20.99 8.98 -28.31
C PRO A 224 -20.22 7.66 -28.45
N LEU A 225 -19.07 7.68 -29.14
CA LEU A 225 -18.29 6.47 -29.43
C LEU A 225 -17.55 5.99 -28.18
N ALA A 226 -17.67 4.70 -27.85
CA ALA A 226 -17.04 4.10 -26.68
C ALA A 226 -15.70 3.46 -27.07
N VAL A 227 -14.58 4.02 -26.60
CA VAL A 227 -13.25 3.66 -27.11
C VAL A 227 -12.32 3.12 -26.03
N VAL A 228 -11.48 2.16 -26.43
CA VAL A 228 -10.39 1.60 -25.63
C VAL A 228 -9.08 1.82 -26.39
N GLY A 229 -8.07 2.36 -25.71
CA GLY A 229 -6.73 2.57 -26.28
C GLY A 229 -5.72 1.60 -25.69
N SER A 230 -4.80 1.08 -26.50
CA SER A 230 -3.69 0.25 -26.04
C SER A 230 -2.44 0.43 -26.90
N ASN A 231 -1.28 0.44 -26.23
CA ASN A 231 0.05 0.43 -26.85
C ASN A 231 0.67 -0.98 -26.82
N THR A 232 0.02 -1.96 -26.18
CA THR A 232 0.53 -3.33 -26.04
C THR A 232 -0.05 -4.24 -27.12
N ILE A 233 0.82 -5.04 -27.74
CA ILE A 233 0.44 -6.09 -28.69
C ILE A 233 0.38 -7.41 -27.94
N ILE A 234 -0.76 -8.09 -28.00
CA ILE A 234 -1.02 -9.37 -27.33
C ILE A 234 -1.36 -10.40 -28.40
N GLU A 235 -0.95 -11.64 -28.19
CA GLU A 235 -1.31 -12.74 -29.09
C GLU A 235 -2.60 -13.40 -28.61
N VAL A 236 -3.65 -13.33 -29.45
CA VAL A 236 -4.95 -13.96 -29.20
C VAL A 236 -5.28 -14.83 -30.41
N ASN A 237 -5.56 -16.13 -30.18
CA ASN A 237 -5.89 -17.09 -31.24
C ASN A 237 -4.85 -17.14 -32.39
N GLY A 238 -3.55 -17.00 -32.07
CA GLY A 238 -2.45 -17.01 -33.05
C GLY A 238 -2.33 -15.73 -33.89
N LYS A 239 -3.10 -14.68 -33.59
CA LYS A 239 -3.00 -13.36 -34.23
C LYS A 239 -2.49 -12.34 -33.23
N LYS A 240 -1.53 -11.52 -33.66
CA LYS A 240 -1.03 -10.37 -32.89
C LYS A 240 -2.00 -9.21 -33.02
N VAL A 241 -2.71 -8.90 -31.95
CA VAL A 241 -3.71 -7.84 -31.88
C VAL A 241 -3.36 -6.84 -30.79
N ARG A 242 -3.71 -5.56 -30.97
CA ARG A 242 -3.56 -4.58 -29.90
C ARG A 242 -4.68 -4.78 -28.89
N GLY A 243 -4.34 -4.95 -27.63
CA GLY A 243 -5.31 -5.23 -26.59
C GLY A 243 -4.82 -4.88 -25.20
N ARG A 244 -5.72 -4.86 -24.23
CA ARG A 244 -5.40 -4.71 -22.80
C ARG A 244 -5.63 -6.04 -22.08
N GLN A 245 -4.63 -6.50 -21.32
CA GLN A 245 -4.71 -7.74 -20.56
C GLN A 245 -5.20 -7.46 -19.14
N TYR A 246 -6.22 -8.20 -18.73
CA TYR A 246 -6.79 -8.20 -17.39
C TYR A 246 -6.71 -9.61 -16.79
N PRO A 247 -6.79 -9.76 -15.44
CA PRO A 247 -6.85 -11.08 -14.80
C PRO A 247 -7.99 -11.98 -15.32
N TRP A 248 -9.08 -11.37 -15.80
CA TRP A 248 -10.29 -12.07 -16.28
C TRP A 248 -10.40 -12.17 -17.81
N GLY A 249 -9.48 -11.61 -18.60
CA GLY A 249 -9.56 -11.68 -20.06
C GLY A 249 -8.76 -10.61 -20.80
N VAL A 250 -8.92 -10.57 -22.13
CA VAL A 250 -8.21 -9.63 -23.02
C VAL A 250 -9.23 -8.75 -23.76
N ALA A 251 -9.11 -7.44 -23.61
CA ALA A 251 -9.91 -6.46 -24.35
C ALA A 251 -9.18 -6.05 -25.64
N GLU A 252 -9.56 -6.65 -26.77
CA GLU A 252 -9.06 -6.31 -28.11
C GLU A 252 -9.57 -4.95 -28.59
N VAL A 253 -8.65 -4.05 -29.00
CA VAL A 253 -8.98 -2.67 -29.42
C VAL A 253 -9.62 -2.63 -30.81
N GLU A 254 -9.24 -3.53 -31.71
CA GLU A 254 -9.77 -3.55 -33.08
C GLU A 254 -11.02 -4.42 -33.24
N ASN A 255 -11.51 -5.02 -32.15
CA ASN A 255 -12.70 -5.85 -32.17
C ASN A 255 -13.96 -4.99 -31.96
N GLY A 256 -14.86 -5.00 -32.95
CA GLY A 256 -16.10 -4.22 -32.95
C GLY A 256 -17.14 -4.65 -31.92
N ASP A 257 -16.99 -5.85 -31.34
CA ASP A 257 -17.81 -6.34 -30.23
C ASP A 257 -17.29 -5.83 -28.87
N HIS A 258 -16.03 -5.41 -28.79
CA HIS A 258 -15.40 -4.92 -27.57
C HIS A 258 -15.43 -3.40 -27.45
N CYS A 259 -15.20 -2.66 -28.55
CA CYS A 259 -15.28 -1.20 -28.54
C CYS A 259 -15.51 -0.58 -29.94
N ASP A 260 -15.87 0.71 -29.98
CA ASP A 260 -16.16 1.47 -31.20
C ASP A 260 -14.89 2.10 -31.84
N PHE A 261 -13.69 1.66 -31.45
CA PHE A 261 -12.43 2.25 -31.94
C PHE A 261 -12.29 2.17 -33.47
N THR A 262 -12.69 1.05 -34.08
CA THR A 262 -12.63 0.88 -35.54
C THR A 262 -13.55 1.84 -36.28
N LEU A 263 -14.70 2.18 -35.69
CA LEU A 263 -15.62 3.17 -36.22
C LEU A 263 -15.02 4.58 -36.17
N LEU A 264 -14.42 4.95 -35.03
CA LEU A 264 -13.72 6.23 -34.89
C LEU A 264 -12.59 6.37 -35.94
N ARG A 265 -11.77 5.33 -36.10
CA ARG A 265 -10.67 5.33 -37.07
C ARG A 265 -11.15 5.48 -38.50
N ASN A 266 -12.17 4.70 -38.89
CA ASN A 266 -12.72 4.76 -40.24
C ASN A 266 -13.37 6.12 -40.53
N MET A 267 -14.07 6.70 -39.55
CA MET A 267 -14.66 8.03 -39.66
C MET A 267 -13.60 9.11 -39.93
N LEU A 268 -12.56 9.18 -39.09
CA LEU A 268 -11.54 10.23 -39.14
C LEU A 268 -10.62 10.13 -40.35
N ILE A 269 -10.25 8.90 -40.76
CA ILE A 269 -9.20 8.70 -41.76
C ILE A 269 -9.79 8.39 -43.14
N ARG A 270 -10.89 7.63 -43.22
CA ARG A 270 -11.37 7.08 -44.50
C ARG A 270 -12.52 7.85 -45.12
N THR A 271 -13.48 8.30 -44.31
CA THR A 271 -14.78 8.76 -44.85
C THR A 271 -15.05 10.26 -44.68
N HIS A 272 -14.74 10.88 -43.54
CA HIS A 272 -15.24 12.23 -43.22
C HIS A 272 -14.13 13.28 -43.04
N MET A 273 -12.87 12.96 -43.36
CA MET A 273 -11.75 13.89 -43.18
C MET A 273 -11.96 15.20 -43.95
N GLN A 274 -12.34 15.12 -45.23
CA GLN A 274 -12.52 16.30 -46.08
C GLN A 274 -13.71 17.14 -45.60
N ASP A 275 -14.81 16.50 -45.22
CA ASP A 275 -15.99 17.19 -44.73
C ASP A 275 -15.72 17.97 -43.42
N LEU A 276 -14.98 17.36 -42.47
CA LEU A 276 -14.55 18.06 -41.26
C LEU A 276 -13.76 19.35 -41.57
N LYS A 277 -12.95 19.33 -42.64
CA LYS A 277 -12.24 20.52 -43.12
C LYS A 277 -13.19 21.55 -43.74
N ASP A 278 -14.14 21.10 -44.54
CA ASP A 278 -15.09 21.97 -45.23
C ASP A 278 -16.01 22.68 -44.22
N VAL A 279 -16.49 21.99 -43.18
CA VAL A 279 -17.25 22.60 -42.08
C VAL A 279 -16.38 23.59 -41.29
N THR A 280 -15.12 23.26 -41.02
CA THR A 280 -14.19 24.18 -40.34
C THR A 280 -13.99 25.46 -41.15
N ASN A 281 -13.87 25.35 -42.47
CA ASN A 281 -13.69 26.49 -43.35
C ASN A 281 -14.97 27.32 -43.49
N ASN A 282 -16.08 26.68 -43.88
CA ASN A 282 -17.30 27.37 -44.30
C ASN A 282 -18.18 27.82 -43.14
N VAL A 283 -18.02 27.21 -41.96
CA VAL A 283 -18.83 27.52 -40.77
C VAL A 283 -17.95 28.19 -39.72
N HIS A 284 -17.02 27.46 -39.11
CA HIS A 284 -16.30 27.95 -37.93
C HIS A 284 -15.38 29.14 -38.24
N TYR A 285 -14.58 29.03 -39.31
CA TYR A 285 -13.68 30.10 -39.73
C TYR A 285 -14.43 31.32 -40.29
N GLU A 286 -15.42 31.14 -41.17
CA GLU A 286 -16.21 32.28 -41.69
C GLU A 286 -17.00 33.01 -40.58
N ASN A 287 -17.51 32.30 -39.57
CA ASN A 287 -18.12 32.92 -38.40
C ASN A 287 -17.10 33.74 -37.59
N TYR A 288 -15.88 33.25 -37.43
CA TYR A 288 -14.80 34.00 -36.78
C TYR A 288 -14.40 35.24 -37.59
N ARG A 289 -14.18 35.08 -38.89
CA ARG A 289 -13.83 36.13 -39.84
C ARG A 289 -14.87 37.25 -39.88
N SER A 290 -16.15 36.88 -39.97
CA SER A 290 -17.27 37.84 -39.95
C SER A 290 -17.30 38.65 -38.65
N ARG A 291 -17.13 38.00 -37.49
CA ARG A 291 -17.06 38.67 -36.17
C ARG A 291 -15.88 39.64 -36.07
N LYS A 292 -14.70 39.23 -36.53
CA LYS A 292 -13.48 40.06 -36.50
C LYS A 292 -13.54 41.26 -37.45
N LEU A 293 -14.00 41.06 -38.68
CA LEU A 293 -14.13 42.14 -39.65
C LEU A 293 -15.17 43.18 -39.22
N ALA A 294 -16.29 42.74 -38.64
CA ALA A 294 -17.31 43.64 -38.08
C ALA A 294 -16.73 44.53 -36.96
N ALA A 295 -15.91 43.97 -36.06
CA ALA A 295 -15.27 44.72 -34.98
C ALA A 295 -14.28 45.80 -35.48
N VAL A 296 -13.57 45.53 -36.59
CA VAL A 296 -12.64 46.49 -37.20
C VAL A 296 -13.38 47.67 -37.84
N THR A 297 -14.57 47.45 -38.43
CA THR A 297 -15.40 48.53 -38.99
C THR A 297 -16.05 49.44 -37.95
N CYS A 298 -16.28 48.98 -36.72
CA CYS A 298 -16.92 49.76 -35.66
C CYS A 298 -15.96 50.73 -34.95
N ASN A 299 -14.69 50.37 -34.80
CA ASN A 299 -13.67 51.21 -34.13
C ASN A 299 -13.24 52.44 -34.97
N GLY A 300 -13.71 52.57 -36.21
CA GLY A 300 -13.45 53.72 -37.09
C GLY A 300 -14.48 54.86 -37.00
N ILE A 301 -15.55 54.74 -36.21
CA ILE A 301 -16.67 55.71 -36.22
C ILE A 301 -16.80 56.53 -34.92
N ASP A 302 -16.07 56.20 -33.86
CA ASP A 302 -16.19 56.88 -32.54
C ASP A 302 -15.04 57.84 -32.20
N ASN A 303 -14.54 58.59 -33.17
CA ASN A 303 -13.56 59.69 -32.95
C ASN A 303 -14.01 61.04 -33.53
N ASN A 304 -15.31 61.34 -33.50
CA ASN A 304 -15.81 62.63 -34.04
C ASN A 304 -16.94 63.30 -33.24
N LYS A 305 -16.85 63.32 -31.91
CA LYS A 305 -17.62 64.26 -31.08
C LYS A 305 -16.85 64.73 -29.86
N THR A 306 -15.86 65.60 -30.05
CA THR A 306 -15.73 66.90 -29.36
C THR A 306 -14.34 67.51 -29.59
N LYS A 307 -14.25 68.49 -30.49
CA LYS A 307 -13.72 69.82 -30.14
C LYS A 307 -14.08 70.82 -31.23
N GLY A 308 -14.94 71.77 -30.87
CA GLY A 308 -14.92 73.08 -31.49
C GLY A 308 -13.62 73.81 -31.12
N GLN A 309 -13.21 74.67 -32.03
CA GLN A 309 -12.13 75.66 -31.95
C GLN A 309 -10.68 75.18 -32.15
N LEU A 310 -10.30 75.23 -33.44
CA LEU A 310 -9.00 75.66 -33.94
C LEU A 310 -8.55 76.99 -33.29
N THR A 311 -7.29 77.03 -32.86
CA THR A 311 -6.40 78.16 -33.15
C THR A 311 -5.09 77.62 -33.72
N LYS A 312 -4.47 78.49 -34.53
CA LYS A 312 -3.49 78.24 -35.59
C LYS A 312 -2.06 78.13 -35.05
N VAL A 313 -1.28 77.29 -35.74
CA VAL A 313 0.09 77.50 -36.27
C VAL A 313 1.17 77.97 -35.28
N ASP A 314 2.19 77.13 -35.08
CA ASP A 314 3.56 77.48 -35.49
C ASP A 314 4.45 76.22 -35.55
N THR A 315 5.01 75.99 -36.73
CA THR A 315 6.12 75.08 -37.00
C THR A 315 7.41 75.61 -36.38
N VAL A 316 8.12 74.82 -35.57
CA VAL A 316 9.59 74.87 -35.46
C VAL A 316 10.11 73.43 -35.30
N GLU A 317 11.23 73.20 -35.96
CA GLU A 317 11.87 71.97 -36.37
C GLU A 317 12.38 71.06 -35.23
N GLY A 318 12.49 69.77 -35.53
CA GLY A 318 13.69 69.02 -35.12
C GLY A 318 13.52 67.85 -34.16
N MET A 319 12.65 66.87 -34.44
CA MET A 319 12.86 65.48 -33.99
C MET A 319 11.96 64.51 -34.75
N SER A 320 12.49 63.35 -35.16
CA SER A 320 11.73 62.36 -35.93
C SER A 320 10.62 61.72 -35.07
N PRO A 321 9.40 61.53 -35.60
CA PRO A 321 8.31 60.81 -34.90
C PRO A 321 8.67 59.37 -34.48
N LEU A 322 9.71 58.80 -35.09
CA LEU A 322 10.19 57.45 -34.78
C LEU A 322 10.94 57.39 -33.45
N ALA A 323 11.66 58.45 -33.09
CA ALA A 323 12.48 58.49 -31.87
C ALA A 323 11.61 58.65 -30.60
N GLN A 324 10.54 59.46 -30.66
CA GLN A 324 9.58 59.59 -29.55
C GLN A 324 8.83 58.27 -29.30
N MET A 325 8.46 57.55 -30.37
CA MET A 325 7.75 56.28 -30.26
C MET A 325 8.66 55.14 -29.74
N GLU A 326 9.96 55.17 -30.05
CA GLU A 326 10.94 54.22 -29.51
C GLU A 326 11.24 54.45 -28.03
N GLU A 327 11.30 55.71 -27.59
CA GLU A 327 11.55 56.07 -26.19
C GLU A 327 10.36 55.72 -25.29
N GLU A 328 9.13 56.04 -25.73
CA GLU A 328 7.90 55.60 -25.06
C GLU A 328 7.78 54.07 -25.00
N ARG A 329 8.16 53.37 -26.09
CA ARG A 329 8.20 51.90 -26.10
C ARG A 329 9.22 51.36 -25.10
N ARG A 330 10.39 52.00 -24.96
CA ARG A 330 11.44 51.58 -24.02
C ARG A 330 11.00 51.79 -22.58
N GLU A 331 10.37 52.93 -22.27
CA GLU A 331 9.80 53.19 -20.95
C GLU A 331 8.66 52.22 -20.62
N HIS A 332 7.77 51.94 -21.59
CA HIS A 332 6.69 50.98 -21.41
C HIS A 332 7.21 49.56 -21.19
N VAL A 333 8.23 49.13 -21.95
CA VAL A 333 8.89 47.82 -21.74
C VAL A 333 9.55 47.74 -20.36
N THR A 334 10.16 48.83 -19.89
CA THR A 334 10.83 48.86 -18.58
C THR A 334 9.80 48.84 -17.43
N LYS A 335 8.69 49.56 -17.58
CA LYS A 335 7.55 49.49 -16.64
C LYS A 335 6.90 48.10 -16.63
N MET A 336 6.72 47.49 -17.80
CA MET A 336 6.18 46.13 -17.92
C MET A 336 7.11 45.11 -17.25
N LYS A 337 8.43 45.20 -17.45
CA LYS A 337 9.40 44.33 -16.76
C LYS A 337 9.40 44.52 -15.24
N LYS A 338 9.27 45.76 -14.76
CA LYS A 338 9.16 46.03 -13.33
C LYS A 338 7.88 45.44 -12.74
N MET A 339 6.75 45.61 -13.43
CA MET A 339 5.47 45.03 -13.03
C MET A 339 5.48 43.50 -13.09
N GLU A 340 6.18 42.91 -14.07
CA GLU A 340 6.40 41.47 -14.18
C GLU A 340 7.20 40.93 -12.99
N MET A 341 8.31 41.60 -12.62
CA MET A 341 9.10 41.22 -11.43
C MET A 341 8.31 41.36 -10.13
N GLU A 342 7.53 42.44 -9.96
CA GLU A 342 6.67 42.62 -8.79
C GLU A 342 5.57 41.55 -8.73
N MET A 343 4.97 41.20 -9.87
CA MET A 343 3.94 40.16 -9.96
C MET A 343 4.53 38.76 -9.70
N GLU A 344 5.75 38.49 -10.16
CA GLU A 344 6.48 37.24 -9.92
C GLU A 344 6.84 37.08 -8.45
N GLN A 345 7.29 38.15 -7.77
CA GLN A 345 7.51 38.14 -6.32
C GLN A 345 6.22 37.88 -5.52
N VAL A 346 5.11 38.52 -5.90
CA VAL A 346 3.80 38.28 -5.27
C VAL A 346 3.32 36.85 -5.53
N PHE A 347 3.56 36.32 -6.73
CA PHE A 347 3.26 34.94 -7.07
C PHE A 347 4.07 33.97 -6.22
N GLU A 348 5.40 34.14 -6.11
CA GLU A 348 6.25 33.32 -5.26
C GLU A 348 5.84 33.37 -3.79
N MET A 349 5.52 34.56 -3.26
CA MET A 349 5.02 34.72 -1.89
C MET A 349 3.70 33.96 -1.69
N LYS A 350 2.73 34.11 -2.60
CA LYS A 350 1.44 33.41 -2.52
C LYS A 350 1.60 31.90 -2.72
N VAL A 351 2.54 31.46 -3.55
CA VAL A 351 2.89 30.04 -3.70
C VAL A 351 3.46 29.51 -2.38
N LYS A 352 4.42 30.22 -1.77
CA LYS A 352 4.97 29.84 -0.46
C LYS A 352 3.89 29.81 0.63
N GLU A 353 3.01 30.80 0.68
CA GLU A 353 1.89 30.85 1.63
C GLU A 353 0.89 29.69 1.39
N LYS A 354 0.52 29.40 0.14
CA LYS A 354 -0.37 28.28 -0.18
C LYS A 354 0.29 26.92 0.07
N VAL A 355 1.58 26.77 -0.24
CA VAL A 355 2.35 25.56 0.08
C VAL A 355 2.43 25.37 1.60
N GLN A 356 2.60 26.45 2.36
CA GLN A 356 2.58 26.37 3.82
C GLN A 356 1.19 25.97 4.34
N LYS A 357 0.11 26.61 3.87
CA LYS A 357 -1.27 26.22 4.21
C LYS A 357 -1.61 24.78 3.82
N LEU A 358 -1.08 24.29 2.69
CA LEU A 358 -1.20 22.89 2.28
C LEU A 358 -0.49 21.96 3.26
N LYS A 359 0.76 22.29 3.64
CA LYS A 359 1.51 21.52 4.66
C LYS A 359 0.81 21.52 6.02
N ASP A 360 0.26 22.66 6.44
CA ASP A 360 -0.49 22.77 7.68
C ASP A 360 -1.77 21.92 7.62
N SER A 361 -2.50 21.94 6.49
CA SER A 361 -3.67 21.09 6.27
C SER A 361 -3.36 19.59 6.13
N GLU A 362 -2.13 19.23 5.73
CA GLU A 362 -1.68 17.83 5.70
C GLU A 362 -1.36 17.27 7.11
N ALA A 363 -1.12 18.15 8.09
CA ALA A 363 -0.78 17.78 9.47
C ALA A 363 -1.98 17.77 10.43
N GLU A 364 -3.11 18.37 10.04
CA GLU A 364 -4.30 18.54 10.86
C GLU A 364 -5.37 17.47 10.58
N VAL A 365 -6.01 16.99 11.66
CA VAL A 365 -7.20 16.14 11.60
C VAL A 365 -8.26 16.72 12.52
N GLN A 366 -9.47 16.95 12.01
CA GLN A 366 -10.60 17.38 12.82
C GLN A 366 -11.07 16.23 13.71
N THR A 367 -11.29 16.49 14.99
CA THR A 367 -11.78 15.52 15.98
C THR A 367 -12.94 16.09 16.78
N LEU A 368 -13.66 15.24 17.52
CA LEU A 368 -14.78 15.66 18.35
C LEU A 368 -14.39 16.69 19.43
N ASP A 369 -13.11 16.71 19.84
CA ASP A 369 -12.58 17.59 20.88
C ASP A 369 -11.73 18.74 20.30
N GLY A 370 -11.76 18.95 18.98
CA GLY A 370 -11.03 20.01 18.27
C GLY A 370 -10.04 19.48 17.23
N VAL A 371 -9.12 20.33 16.78
CA VAL A 371 -8.12 19.95 15.78
C VAL A 371 -6.99 19.17 16.44
N PHE A 372 -6.76 17.94 16.00
CA PHE A 372 -5.61 17.14 16.38
C PHE A 372 -4.46 17.39 15.41
N VAL A 373 -3.26 17.64 15.94
CA VAL A 373 -2.03 17.85 15.19
C VAL A 373 -0.95 16.99 15.77
N TYR A 374 -0.40 16.09 14.95
CA TYR A 374 0.74 15.28 15.35
C TYR A 374 2.03 15.92 14.85
N ASN A 375 2.86 16.42 15.76
CA ASN A 375 4.16 17.00 15.43
C ASN A 375 5.30 16.18 16.07
N PRO A 376 5.97 15.31 15.30
CA PRO A 376 7.06 14.49 15.82
C PRO A 376 8.33 15.29 16.19
N GLN A 377 8.42 16.58 15.84
CA GLN A 377 9.58 17.43 16.17
C GLN A 377 9.38 18.30 17.42
N ASN A 378 8.14 18.49 17.89
CA ASN A 378 7.88 19.19 19.16
C ASN A 378 7.82 18.17 20.30
N HIS A 379 8.27 18.58 21.48
CA HIS A 379 8.57 17.79 22.69
C HIS A 379 7.50 16.82 23.25
N SER A 380 6.38 16.56 22.58
CA SER A 380 5.58 15.36 22.86
C SER A 380 6.30 14.17 22.23
N LYS A 381 7.17 13.52 23.00
CA LYS A 381 7.74 12.19 22.65
C LYS A 381 6.64 11.11 22.66
N SER A 382 5.48 11.37 22.07
CA SER A 382 4.37 10.43 22.02
C SER A 382 4.43 9.62 20.72
N ALA A 383 4.29 8.31 20.85
CA ALA A 383 3.95 7.47 19.71
C ALA A 383 2.48 7.72 19.34
N LEU A 384 2.15 7.56 18.05
CA LEU A 384 0.78 7.68 17.56
C LEU A 384 0.33 6.35 16.97
N ILE A 385 -0.79 5.80 17.46
CA ILE A 385 -1.47 4.69 16.81
C ILE A 385 -2.68 5.25 16.07
N VAL A 386 -2.81 4.91 14.79
CA VAL A 386 -3.97 5.30 13.98
C VAL A 386 -4.80 4.05 13.71
N HIS A 387 -6.07 4.05 14.13
CA HIS A 387 -7.00 2.94 13.96
C HIS A 387 -8.27 3.42 13.26
N ALA A 388 -8.73 2.66 12.26
CA ALA A 388 -9.86 2.95 11.42
C ALA A 388 -10.93 1.87 11.57
N PHE A 389 -12.11 2.29 12.01
CA PHE A 389 -13.27 1.44 12.21
C PHE A 389 -14.10 1.28 10.92
N THR A 390 -14.75 0.13 10.77
CA THR A 390 -15.87 -0.04 9.84
C THR A 390 -16.89 -1.00 10.42
N ASN A 391 -18.16 -0.63 10.35
CA ASN A 391 -19.26 -1.49 10.82
C ASN A 391 -19.49 -2.71 9.89
N LYS A 392 -18.85 -2.73 8.72
CA LYS A 392 -18.88 -3.87 7.78
C LYS A 392 -18.05 -5.06 8.27
N SER A 393 -17.18 -4.85 9.26
CA SER A 393 -16.34 -5.90 9.85
C SER A 393 -16.91 -6.40 11.18
N ALA A 394 -17.35 -7.66 11.22
CA ALA A 394 -17.75 -8.31 12.48
C ALA A 394 -16.59 -8.41 13.48
N PHE A 395 -15.37 -8.48 12.97
CA PHE A 395 -14.16 -8.47 13.78
C PHE A 395 -13.98 -7.15 14.52
N LEU A 396 -14.12 -6.03 13.82
CA LEU A 396 -14.01 -4.71 14.43
C LEU A 396 -15.20 -4.39 15.34
N GLU A 397 -16.40 -4.84 15.00
CA GLU A 397 -17.55 -4.76 15.91
C GLU A 397 -17.22 -5.45 17.23
N CYS A 398 -16.80 -6.71 17.20
CA CYS A 398 -16.46 -7.49 18.39
C CYS A 398 -15.36 -6.81 19.22
N LEU A 399 -14.30 -6.31 18.55
CA LEU A 399 -13.20 -5.57 19.18
C LEU A 399 -13.70 -4.39 20.02
N TRP A 400 -14.71 -3.67 19.53
CA TRP A 400 -15.26 -2.46 20.16
C TRP A 400 -16.40 -2.73 21.13
N THR A 401 -17.08 -3.87 21.05
CA THR A 401 -18.20 -4.21 21.94
C THR A 401 -17.80 -5.12 23.09
N TRP A 402 -16.65 -5.80 22.98
CA TRP A 402 -16.19 -6.72 24.02
C TRP A 402 -15.54 -5.97 25.19
N SER A 403 -16.07 -6.19 26.39
CA SER A 403 -15.65 -5.47 27.60
C SER A 403 -14.19 -5.72 27.98
N GLU A 404 -13.68 -6.94 27.78
CA GLU A 404 -12.28 -7.27 28.09
C GLU A 404 -11.32 -6.57 27.13
N SER A 405 -11.66 -6.51 25.84
CA SER A 405 -10.90 -5.74 24.85
C SER A 405 -10.77 -4.26 25.23
N LEU A 406 -11.90 -3.60 25.56
CA LEU A 406 -11.89 -2.19 25.98
C LEU A 406 -11.12 -1.99 27.29
N SER A 407 -11.26 -2.91 28.24
CA SER A 407 -10.51 -2.89 29.51
C SER A 407 -9.01 -3.03 29.28
N ASP A 408 -8.59 -3.92 28.36
CA ASP A 408 -7.19 -4.09 27.98
C ASP A 408 -6.59 -2.80 27.41
N LEU A 409 -7.34 -2.08 26.55
CA LEU A 409 -6.92 -0.76 26.06
C LEU A 409 -6.68 0.21 27.21
N LEU A 410 -7.63 0.27 28.16
CA LEU A 410 -7.57 1.20 29.29
C LEU A 410 -6.50 0.83 30.33
N LYS A 411 -6.08 -0.42 30.39
CA LYS A 411 -5.13 -0.89 31.40
C LYS A 411 -3.69 -0.87 30.90
N TYR A 412 -3.45 -1.19 29.63
CA TYR A 412 -2.11 -1.50 29.14
C TYR A 412 -1.53 -0.46 28.17
N LEU A 413 -2.28 0.57 27.78
CA LEU A 413 -1.76 1.63 26.91
C LEU A 413 -0.74 2.52 27.66
N PRO A 414 0.55 2.55 27.23
CA PRO A 414 1.59 3.40 27.82
C PRO A 414 1.22 4.88 27.86
N SER A 415 1.74 5.64 28.83
CA SER A 415 1.39 7.07 29.00
C SER A 415 1.94 7.99 27.90
N ASP A 416 2.95 7.54 27.18
CA ASP A 416 3.63 8.19 26.04
C ASP A 416 3.03 7.79 24.68
N THR A 417 1.76 7.44 24.62
CA THR A 417 1.09 7.04 23.36
C THR A 417 -0.25 7.75 23.19
N GLU A 418 -0.53 8.23 21.99
CA GLU A 418 -1.80 8.80 21.58
C GLU A 418 -2.47 7.90 20.54
N ILE A 419 -3.80 7.91 20.48
CA ILE A 419 -4.55 7.11 19.51
C ILE A 419 -5.48 8.01 18.72
N LEU A 420 -5.32 8.00 17.40
CA LEU A 420 -6.25 8.62 16.45
C LEU A 420 -7.21 7.57 15.91
N LEU A 421 -8.49 7.78 16.16
CA LEU A 421 -9.60 6.89 15.84
C LEU A 421 -10.41 7.48 14.70
N LEU A 422 -10.51 6.74 13.60
CA LEU A 422 -11.12 7.15 12.34
C LEU A 422 -12.22 6.16 11.95
N SER A 423 -13.05 6.51 10.95
CA SER A 423 -13.98 5.58 10.31
C SER A 423 -13.71 5.49 8.81
N LEU A 424 -13.80 4.28 8.26
CA LEU A 424 -13.73 4.01 6.82
C LEU A 424 -15.08 4.23 6.11
N ASP A 425 -16.16 4.44 6.87
CA ASP A 425 -17.52 4.54 6.35
C ASP A 425 -18.04 5.99 6.34
N ASP A 426 -19.02 6.28 5.48
CA ASP A 426 -19.67 7.60 5.40
C ASP A 426 -20.39 8.00 6.70
N THR A 427 -20.58 7.05 7.61
CA THR A 427 -21.15 7.21 8.96
C THR A 427 -20.13 7.69 9.99
N ALA A 428 -18.98 8.22 9.57
CA ALA A 428 -17.87 8.57 10.45
C ALA A 428 -18.25 9.43 11.67
N LEU A 429 -19.20 10.35 11.52
CA LEU A 429 -19.70 11.15 12.65
C LEU A 429 -20.42 10.26 13.69
N GLN A 430 -21.33 9.37 13.25
CA GLN A 430 -22.00 8.44 14.15
C GLN A 430 -21.01 7.45 14.77
N ASP A 431 -20.09 6.91 13.96
CA ASP A 431 -19.08 5.96 14.42
C ASP A 431 -18.15 6.58 15.47
N ALA A 432 -17.72 7.82 15.28
CA ALA A 432 -16.88 8.54 16.24
C ALA A 432 -17.57 8.71 17.59
N HIS A 433 -18.85 9.09 17.59
CA HIS A 433 -19.64 9.17 18.82
C HIS A 433 -19.84 7.80 19.47
N TRP A 434 -20.18 6.78 18.69
CA TRP A 434 -20.40 5.43 19.17
C TRP A 434 -19.13 4.82 19.79
N MET A 435 -17.98 4.92 19.11
CA MET A 435 -16.69 4.46 19.64
C MET A 435 -16.35 5.17 20.94
N ARG A 436 -16.57 6.49 21.03
CA ARG A 436 -16.33 7.25 22.26
C ARG A 436 -17.20 6.76 23.40
N GLU A 437 -18.49 6.50 23.16
CA GLU A 437 -19.40 5.95 24.16
C GLU A 437 -18.95 4.58 24.68
N GLN A 438 -18.44 3.70 23.80
CA GLN A 438 -17.91 2.40 24.22
C GLN A 438 -16.74 2.55 25.21
N VAL A 439 -15.74 3.39 24.89
CA VAL A 439 -14.58 3.60 25.78
C VAL A 439 -14.98 4.30 27.07
N TYR A 440 -15.85 5.31 26.99
CA TYR A 440 -16.28 6.05 28.17
C TYR A 440 -17.11 5.17 29.11
N GLY A 441 -17.93 4.27 28.56
CA GLY A 441 -18.65 3.25 29.30
C GLY A 441 -17.70 2.31 30.03
N ALA A 442 -16.68 1.79 29.34
CA ALA A 442 -15.66 0.94 29.96
C ALA A 442 -14.83 1.68 31.03
N ALA A 443 -14.53 2.97 30.80
CA ALA A 443 -13.75 3.80 31.70
C ALA A 443 -14.50 4.24 32.97
N ALA A 444 -15.80 3.93 33.09
CA ALA A 444 -16.58 4.19 34.29
C ALA A 444 -15.99 3.51 35.54
N HIS A 445 -15.28 2.39 35.34
CA HIS A 445 -14.69 1.58 36.40
C HIS A 445 -13.17 1.78 36.60
N GLY A 446 -12.53 2.70 35.85
CA GLY A 446 -11.09 3.01 35.93
C GLY A 446 -10.52 3.45 34.56
N GLY A 447 -9.35 4.11 34.52
CA GLY A 447 -8.68 4.46 33.26
C GLY A 447 -9.09 5.81 32.63
N LYS A 448 -9.67 6.72 33.41
CA LYS A 448 -10.15 8.04 32.90
C LYS A 448 -9.03 8.93 32.38
N GLU A 449 -7.82 8.77 32.90
CA GLU A 449 -6.61 9.48 32.49
C GLU A 449 -6.28 9.26 31.00
N ILE A 450 -6.68 8.11 30.45
CA ILE A 450 -6.39 7.73 29.06
C ILE A 450 -7.29 8.46 28.07
N LEU A 451 -8.50 8.83 28.48
CA LEU A 451 -9.51 9.43 27.59
C LEU A 451 -9.00 10.71 26.89
N SER A 452 -8.12 11.47 27.56
CA SER A 452 -7.51 12.68 26.98
C SER A 452 -6.55 12.43 25.80
N ARG A 453 -6.10 11.18 25.63
CA ARG A 453 -5.15 10.75 24.59
C ARG A 453 -5.83 9.99 23.44
N LEU A 454 -7.16 9.87 23.48
CA LEU A 454 -7.96 9.22 22.47
C LEU A 454 -8.68 10.28 21.64
N HIS A 455 -8.39 10.31 20.34
CA HIS A 455 -8.85 11.35 19.44
C HIS A 455 -9.80 10.76 18.41
N PHE A 456 -11.08 11.15 18.44
CA PHE A 456 -12.12 10.59 17.57
C PHE A 456 -12.43 11.54 16.42
N SER A 457 -12.15 11.16 15.18
CA SER A 457 -12.44 11.96 13.98
C SER A 457 -13.86 11.73 13.47
N PRO A 458 -14.70 12.78 13.33
CA PRO A 458 -16.00 12.67 12.66
C PRO A 458 -15.89 12.66 11.12
N THR A 459 -14.68 12.75 10.56
CA THR A 459 -14.43 12.77 9.11
C THR A 459 -14.01 11.38 8.64
N PRO A 460 -14.64 10.82 7.59
CA PRO A 460 -14.26 9.51 7.08
C PRO A 460 -12.87 9.54 6.45
N VAL A 461 -12.16 8.41 6.52
CA VAL A 461 -10.78 8.29 6.04
C VAL A 461 -10.64 8.80 4.60
N PHE A 462 -11.49 8.37 3.66
CA PHE A 462 -11.37 8.79 2.26
C PHE A 462 -11.57 10.31 2.03
N ALA A 463 -12.19 11.02 2.98
CA ALA A 463 -12.41 12.47 2.92
C ALA A 463 -11.31 13.27 3.61
N LEU A 464 -10.38 12.61 4.32
CA LEU A 464 -9.20 13.26 4.87
C LEU A 464 -8.31 13.73 3.71
N GLY A 465 -8.10 15.04 3.58
CA GLY A 465 -7.29 15.65 2.52
C GLY A 465 -5.77 15.47 2.68
N ASN A 466 -5.33 14.57 3.57
CA ASN A 466 -3.93 14.40 3.97
C ASN A 466 -3.36 13.04 3.53
N TRP A 467 -2.24 12.63 4.14
CA TRP A 467 -1.51 11.41 3.77
C TRP A 467 -2.08 10.11 4.35
N LEU A 468 -2.91 10.18 5.41
CA LEU A 468 -3.46 9.02 6.12
C LEU A 468 -4.19 8.03 5.20
N PRO A 469 -5.05 8.47 4.25
CA PRO A 469 -5.78 7.53 3.40
C PRO A 469 -4.82 6.72 2.53
N ARG A 470 -3.79 7.39 1.97
CA ARG A 470 -2.80 6.71 1.13
C ARG A 470 -2.11 5.57 1.86
N VAL A 471 -1.80 5.74 3.15
CA VAL A 471 -1.19 4.68 3.96
C VAL A 471 -2.16 3.51 4.12
N PHE A 472 -3.39 3.76 4.59
CA PHE A 472 -4.42 2.71 4.76
C PHE A 472 -4.68 1.90 3.48
N TYR A 473 -4.80 2.56 2.33
CA TYR A 473 -5.05 1.89 1.06
C TYR A 473 -3.80 1.21 0.48
N SER A 474 -2.59 1.72 0.76
CA SER A 474 -1.34 1.10 0.30
C SER A 474 -0.94 -0.14 1.10
N TRP A 475 -1.34 -0.19 2.37
CA TRP A 475 -1.13 -1.31 3.29
C TRP A 475 -2.39 -2.16 3.40
N GLY A 476 -3.13 -2.29 2.28
CA GLY A 476 -4.35 -3.08 2.23
C GLY A 476 -4.13 -4.50 2.73
N CYS A 477 -5.08 -5.00 3.50
CA CYS A 477 -4.99 -6.30 4.11
C CYS A 477 -5.99 -7.28 3.48
N GLY A 478 -5.53 -8.52 3.30
CA GLY A 478 -6.27 -9.58 2.63
C GLY A 478 -6.04 -10.93 3.30
N GLY A 479 -7.10 -11.75 3.37
CA GLY A 479 -7.08 -13.05 4.03
C GLY A 479 -7.94 -13.10 5.29
N GLN A 480 -7.83 -14.20 6.04
CA GLN A 480 -8.61 -14.41 7.26
C GLN A 480 -8.32 -13.31 8.29
N ASN A 481 -9.39 -12.68 8.81
CA ASN A 481 -9.42 -11.70 9.91
C ASN A 481 -8.81 -10.32 9.62
N CYS A 482 -8.27 -10.10 8.43
CA CYS A 482 -7.72 -8.81 8.03
C CYS A 482 -8.45 -8.21 6.80
N GLY A 483 -9.41 -8.93 6.24
CA GLY A 483 -10.40 -8.42 5.29
C GLY A 483 -11.83 -8.45 5.86
N LEU A 484 -12.80 -8.07 5.04
CA LEU A 484 -14.22 -8.16 5.37
C LEU A 484 -14.71 -9.60 5.17
N ALA A 485 -14.72 -10.39 6.25
CA ALA A 485 -15.26 -11.74 6.24
C ALA A 485 -16.79 -11.70 6.18
N GLN A 486 -17.35 -12.36 5.17
CA GLN A 486 -18.79 -12.34 4.89
C GLN A 486 -19.34 -13.77 4.75
N VAL A 487 -20.60 -13.91 5.12
CA VAL A 487 -21.43 -15.08 4.88
C VAL A 487 -22.49 -14.70 3.84
N VAL A 488 -22.72 -15.58 2.87
CA VAL A 488 -23.70 -15.35 1.80
C VAL A 488 -24.73 -16.47 1.85
N PHE A 489 -25.97 -16.10 2.17
CA PHE A 489 -27.11 -17.00 2.21
C PHE A 489 -27.91 -16.89 0.91
N SER A 490 -28.28 -18.02 0.33
CA SER A 490 -29.09 -18.10 -0.86
C SER A 490 -30.22 -19.12 -0.68
N SER A 491 -31.35 -18.86 -1.32
CA SER A 491 -32.50 -19.78 -1.37
C SER A 491 -33.12 -19.70 -2.77
N PRO A 492 -33.67 -20.79 -3.32
CA PRO A 492 -34.27 -20.77 -4.66
C PRO A 492 -35.36 -19.71 -4.87
N ASP A 493 -36.05 -19.31 -3.80
CA ASP A 493 -37.13 -18.31 -3.84
C ASP A 493 -36.63 -16.86 -3.70
N TRP A 494 -35.33 -16.65 -3.47
CA TRP A 494 -34.76 -15.32 -3.24
C TRP A 494 -34.16 -14.79 -4.54
N SER A 495 -34.60 -13.61 -4.97
CA SER A 495 -34.03 -12.93 -6.14
C SER A 495 -32.63 -12.36 -5.87
N ILE A 496 -32.30 -12.10 -4.61
CA ILE A 496 -31.02 -11.52 -4.17
C ILE A 496 -30.53 -12.31 -2.95
N PRO A 497 -29.26 -12.75 -2.91
CA PRO A 497 -28.71 -13.40 -1.73
C PRO A 497 -28.62 -12.43 -0.55
N VAL A 498 -28.76 -12.96 0.66
CA VAL A 498 -28.56 -12.19 1.90
C VAL A 498 -27.09 -12.28 2.28
N ILE A 499 -26.43 -11.13 2.42
CA ILE A 499 -25.01 -11.05 2.76
C ILE A 499 -24.88 -10.50 4.18
N GLY A 500 -24.29 -11.28 5.08
CA GLY A 500 -24.00 -10.88 6.45
C GLY A 500 -22.49 -10.77 6.71
N LYS A 501 -22.10 -9.95 7.69
CA LYS A 501 -20.76 -9.98 8.27
C LYS A 501 -20.60 -11.20 9.18
N ARG A 502 -19.40 -11.79 9.23
CA ARG A 502 -19.12 -12.95 10.09
C ARG A 502 -17.80 -12.81 10.82
N LEU A 503 -17.76 -13.28 12.06
CA LEU A 503 -16.54 -13.45 12.84
C LEU A 503 -16.14 -14.92 12.82
N ASN A 504 -14.96 -15.24 12.31
CA ASN A 504 -14.42 -16.59 12.39
C ASN A 504 -13.92 -16.87 13.80
N ALA A 505 -14.19 -18.07 14.33
CA ALA A 505 -13.41 -18.54 15.45
C ALA A 505 -11.98 -18.82 14.98
N ARG A 506 -10.98 -18.53 15.82
CA ARG A 506 -9.57 -18.76 15.48
C ARG A 506 -8.75 -19.10 16.71
N TYR A 507 -9.13 -20.16 17.39
CA TYR A 507 -8.39 -20.68 18.53
C TYR A 507 -7.75 -22.00 18.17
N ASP A 508 -6.66 -22.35 18.84
CA ASP A 508 -5.95 -23.61 18.60
C ASP A 508 -6.80 -24.84 18.92
N TRP A 509 -7.81 -24.67 19.77
CA TRP A 509 -8.82 -25.69 20.03
C TRP A 509 -9.86 -25.81 18.90
N LEU A 510 -9.90 -24.90 17.93
CA LEU A 510 -10.90 -24.86 16.85
C LEU A 510 -10.26 -24.54 15.49
N ASN A 511 -9.66 -25.57 14.88
CA ASN A 511 -8.79 -25.43 13.70
C ASN A 511 -9.50 -25.63 12.35
N GLY A 512 -10.82 -25.84 12.36
CA GLY A 512 -11.57 -26.09 11.14
C GLY A 512 -11.60 -24.87 10.22
N ARG A 513 -11.47 -25.11 8.90
CA ARG A 513 -11.51 -24.05 7.88
C ARG A 513 -12.71 -24.22 6.96
N TRP A 514 -13.35 -23.10 6.65
CA TRP A 514 -14.42 -23.06 5.65
C TRP A 514 -13.88 -23.35 4.25
N GLY A 515 -14.54 -24.24 3.52
CA GLY A 515 -14.30 -24.46 2.10
C GLY A 515 -14.97 -23.39 1.23
N THR A 516 -14.74 -23.50 -0.08
CA THR A 516 -15.33 -22.62 -1.10
C THR A 516 -16.70 -23.08 -1.57
N ASP A 517 -17.04 -24.35 -1.34
CA ASP A 517 -18.27 -24.95 -1.83
C ASP A 517 -19.50 -24.47 -1.04
N PRO A 518 -20.69 -24.42 -1.68
CA PRO A 518 -21.93 -24.11 -0.98
C PRO A 518 -22.35 -25.27 -0.06
N TYR A 519 -22.71 -24.93 1.17
CA TYR A 519 -23.23 -25.86 2.16
C TYR A 519 -24.73 -25.68 2.36
N ARG A 520 -25.46 -26.75 2.66
CA ARG A 520 -26.85 -26.64 3.11
C ARG A 520 -26.87 -26.14 4.56
N LEU A 521 -27.76 -25.22 4.89
CA LEU A 521 -27.95 -24.70 6.25
C LEU A 521 -29.16 -25.38 6.90
N LEU A 522 -28.99 -25.89 8.12
CA LEU A 522 -30.05 -26.56 8.89
C LEU A 522 -30.08 -26.08 10.34
N ASP A 523 -31.28 -25.87 10.87
CA ASP A 523 -31.51 -25.46 12.26
C ASP A 523 -31.12 -26.59 13.24
N ALA A 524 -30.28 -26.26 14.22
CA ALA A 524 -29.78 -27.15 15.27
C ALA A 524 -30.13 -26.66 16.69
N GLY A 525 -31.00 -25.66 16.82
CA GLY A 525 -31.41 -25.12 18.12
C GLY A 525 -30.26 -24.45 18.88
N ASP A 526 -30.07 -24.80 20.15
CA ASP A 526 -29.01 -24.24 20.99
C ASP A 526 -27.66 -24.96 20.86
N GLY A 527 -27.58 -26.08 20.14
CA GLY A 527 -26.34 -26.86 19.98
C GLY A 527 -25.78 -27.47 21.27
N CYS A 528 -26.51 -27.41 22.40
CA CYS A 528 -26.05 -27.93 23.69
C CYS A 528 -26.22 -29.45 23.83
N LYS A 529 -26.81 -30.10 22.81
CA LYS A 529 -26.85 -31.55 22.65
C LYS A 529 -26.54 -31.92 21.19
N PRO A 530 -26.05 -33.14 20.91
CA PRO A 530 -25.89 -33.62 19.55
C PRO A 530 -27.23 -33.66 18.79
N VAL A 531 -27.21 -33.31 17.51
CA VAL A 531 -28.38 -33.21 16.62
C VAL A 531 -28.07 -33.93 15.30
N THR A 532 -28.62 -35.12 15.08
CA THR A 532 -28.26 -35.96 13.92
C THR A 532 -28.78 -35.43 12.57
N SER A 533 -29.75 -34.51 12.57
CA SER A 533 -30.34 -33.95 11.35
C SER A 533 -29.38 -33.07 10.55
N VAL A 534 -28.30 -32.55 11.17
CA VAL A 534 -27.34 -31.64 10.51
C VAL A 534 -26.15 -32.34 9.86
N LYS A 535 -26.17 -33.68 9.75
CA LYS A 535 -25.08 -34.45 9.15
C LYS A 535 -24.77 -33.97 7.72
N GLY A 536 -23.53 -33.54 7.50
CA GLY A 536 -23.05 -33.01 6.21
C GLY A 536 -23.57 -31.60 5.86
N ALA A 537 -24.30 -30.94 6.76
CA ALA A 537 -24.81 -29.59 6.61
C ALA A 537 -24.13 -28.63 7.61
N VAL A 538 -24.25 -27.33 7.39
CA VAL A 538 -23.87 -26.31 8.37
C VAL A 538 -24.99 -26.19 9.40
N ALA A 539 -24.63 -26.36 10.67
CA ALA A 539 -25.54 -26.24 11.79
C ALA A 539 -25.78 -24.76 12.12
N TRP A 540 -27.04 -24.33 12.09
CA TRP A 540 -27.48 -23.00 12.52
C TRP A 540 -27.86 -23.06 14.01
N VAL A 541 -27.08 -22.40 14.86
CA VAL A 541 -27.12 -22.56 16.32
C VAL A 541 -27.30 -21.20 17.00
N SER A 542 -28.17 -21.08 17.99
CA SER A 542 -28.32 -19.85 18.77
C SER A 542 -27.14 -19.63 19.71
N GLU A 543 -26.78 -18.37 20.00
CA GLU A 543 -25.94 -18.07 21.16
C GLU A 543 -26.64 -18.42 22.49
N GLY A 544 -25.86 -18.60 23.57
CA GLY A 544 -26.35 -18.93 24.92
C GLY A 544 -26.57 -20.42 25.20
N GLY A 545 -27.06 -20.77 26.40
CA GLY A 545 -27.37 -22.15 26.81
C GLY A 545 -26.19 -22.99 27.33
N CYS A 546 -25.04 -22.97 26.64
CA CYS A 546 -23.81 -23.67 27.02
C CYS A 546 -22.58 -22.98 26.39
N SER A 547 -21.36 -23.42 26.75
CA SER A 547 -20.11 -22.86 26.20
C SER A 547 -20.02 -23.05 24.68
N PHE A 548 -19.30 -22.15 23.99
CA PHE A 548 -19.03 -22.29 22.55
C PHE A 548 -18.31 -23.61 22.25
N PHE A 549 -17.37 -24.02 23.10
CA PHE A 549 -16.72 -25.33 23.03
C PHE A 549 -17.74 -26.48 23.00
N THR A 550 -18.69 -26.48 23.94
CA THR A 550 -19.73 -27.52 24.02
C THR A 550 -20.56 -27.57 22.74
N LYS A 551 -20.95 -26.40 22.19
CA LYS A 551 -21.66 -26.32 20.91
C LYS A 551 -20.87 -26.96 19.78
N MET A 552 -19.59 -26.59 19.63
CA MET A 552 -18.72 -27.13 18.58
C MET A 552 -18.52 -28.63 18.72
N LYS A 553 -18.28 -29.11 19.95
CA LYS A 553 -18.10 -30.53 20.25
C LYS A 553 -19.33 -31.34 19.83
N ASN A 554 -20.52 -30.93 20.26
CA ASN A 554 -21.76 -31.63 19.95
C ASN A 554 -22.08 -31.63 18.44
N MET A 555 -21.83 -30.53 17.75
CA MET A 555 -22.05 -30.45 16.29
C MET A 555 -21.02 -31.27 15.51
N ALA A 556 -19.77 -31.35 15.99
CA ALA A 556 -18.75 -32.23 15.44
C ALA A 556 -19.14 -33.72 15.64
N GLU A 557 -19.60 -34.10 16.83
CA GLU A 557 -20.14 -35.44 17.12
C GLU A 557 -21.34 -35.78 16.22
N SER A 558 -22.12 -34.76 15.83
CA SER A 558 -23.25 -34.87 14.90
C SER A 558 -22.84 -34.96 13.42
N SER A 559 -21.54 -34.96 13.13
CA SER A 559 -20.98 -34.95 11.76
C SER A 559 -21.48 -33.75 10.93
N ALA A 560 -21.66 -32.58 11.54
CA ALA A 560 -21.95 -31.34 10.83
C ALA A 560 -20.74 -30.91 9.99
N ALA A 561 -20.99 -30.26 8.85
CA ALA A 561 -19.94 -29.72 7.97
C ALA A 561 -19.29 -28.45 8.55
N GLY A 562 -20.00 -27.76 9.44
CA GLY A 562 -19.56 -26.53 10.10
C GLY A 562 -20.65 -25.98 11.01
N VAL A 563 -20.34 -24.94 11.79
CA VAL A 563 -21.29 -24.33 12.72
C VAL A 563 -21.39 -22.81 12.48
N LEU A 564 -22.61 -22.32 12.31
CA LEU A 564 -22.92 -20.90 12.32
C LEU A 564 -23.70 -20.57 13.58
N VAL A 565 -23.04 -19.86 14.48
CA VAL A 565 -23.66 -19.35 15.69
C VAL A 565 -24.25 -17.97 15.40
N TYR A 566 -25.51 -17.74 15.72
CA TYR A 566 -26.12 -16.43 15.54
C TYR A 566 -26.29 -15.70 16.88
N ALA A 567 -25.95 -14.42 16.89
CA ALA A 567 -26.23 -13.51 18.00
C ALA A 567 -27.75 -13.32 18.14
N LEU A 568 -28.25 -13.26 19.38
CA LEU A 568 -29.66 -12.95 19.62
C LEU A 568 -29.96 -11.49 19.22
N PRO A 569 -31.21 -11.17 18.86
CA PRO A 569 -31.57 -9.80 18.48
C PRO A 569 -31.14 -8.78 19.53
N GLY A 570 -30.35 -7.79 19.12
CA GLY A 570 -29.84 -6.72 19.98
C GLY A 570 -28.50 -7.01 20.66
N ASN A 571 -28.01 -8.25 20.62
CA ASN A 571 -26.70 -8.60 21.13
C ASN A 571 -25.62 -8.40 20.05
N PRO A 572 -24.41 -7.92 20.42
CA PRO A 572 -23.29 -7.82 19.49
C PRO A 572 -22.72 -9.20 19.16
N ILE A 573 -21.94 -9.27 18.07
CA ILE A 573 -21.11 -10.45 17.80
C ILE A 573 -20.04 -10.60 18.89
N GLN A 574 -19.87 -11.84 19.39
CA GLN A 574 -18.94 -12.18 20.46
C GLN A 574 -17.83 -13.10 19.96
N ASP A 575 -16.67 -13.02 20.60
CA ASP A 575 -15.55 -13.91 20.31
C ASP A 575 -15.83 -15.31 20.88
N MET A 576 -15.74 -16.34 20.05
CA MET A 576 -16.17 -17.70 20.40
C MET A 576 -15.11 -18.47 21.18
N ASN A 577 -14.68 -17.96 22.34
CA ASN A 577 -13.56 -18.53 23.11
C ASN A 577 -13.92 -19.82 23.87
N CYS A 578 -12.89 -20.57 24.26
CA CYS A 578 -12.97 -21.70 25.21
C CYS A 578 -12.77 -21.23 26.65
N ILE A 579 -13.14 -22.06 27.63
CA ILE A 579 -12.96 -21.77 29.05
C ILE A 579 -12.15 -22.88 29.74
N GLY A 580 -11.03 -22.51 30.35
CA GLY A 580 -10.21 -23.43 31.15
C GLY A 580 -9.70 -24.63 30.33
N ASP A 581 -9.90 -25.84 30.86
CA ASP A 581 -9.40 -27.09 30.25
C ASP A 581 -10.06 -27.41 28.89
N GLU A 582 -11.18 -26.77 28.53
CA GLU A 582 -11.79 -26.87 27.20
C GLU A 582 -10.79 -26.49 26.10
N CYS A 583 -9.93 -25.51 26.37
CA CYS A 583 -8.94 -25.00 25.43
C CYS A 583 -7.87 -26.02 25.04
N SER A 584 -7.70 -27.08 25.83
CA SER A 584 -6.69 -28.12 25.60
C SER A 584 -7.17 -29.23 24.66
N THR A 585 -8.45 -29.23 24.27
CA THR A 585 -9.03 -30.27 23.41
C THR A 585 -9.30 -29.71 22.02
N PRO A 586 -8.53 -30.11 20.98
CA PRO A 586 -8.77 -29.63 19.62
C PRO A 586 -10.03 -30.25 19.01
N ILE A 587 -10.82 -29.41 18.36
CA ILE A 587 -12.02 -29.74 17.60
C ILE A 587 -11.80 -29.26 16.16
N ASN A 588 -11.90 -30.17 15.20
CA ASN A 588 -11.69 -29.86 13.79
C ASN A 588 -13.02 -29.66 13.06
N ILE A 589 -13.74 -28.58 13.40
CA ILE A 589 -14.96 -28.15 12.70
C ILE A 589 -14.90 -26.64 12.45
N PRO A 590 -15.20 -26.13 11.24
CA PRO A 590 -15.19 -24.70 11.00
C PRO A 590 -16.38 -24.04 11.69
N ALA A 591 -16.15 -22.90 12.33
CA ALA A 591 -17.18 -22.15 13.02
C ALA A 591 -17.11 -20.65 12.76
N SER A 592 -18.27 -19.99 12.70
CA SER A 592 -18.34 -18.53 12.65
C SER A 592 -19.57 -18.02 13.39
N MET A 593 -19.44 -16.82 13.95
CA MET A 593 -20.54 -16.09 14.56
C MET A 593 -21.04 -15.03 13.58
N VAL A 594 -22.36 -14.87 13.52
CA VAL A 594 -23.04 -13.93 12.63
C VAL A 594 -24.17 -13.23 13.39
N HIS A 595 -24.69 -12.14 12.85
CA HIS A 595 -25.97 -11.60 13.32
C HIS A 595 -27.13 -12.50 12.88
N VAL A 596 -28.21 -12.49 13.64
CA VAL A 596 -29.45 -13.16 13.24
C VAL A 596 -30.09 -12.44 12.05
N GLU A 597 -30.21 -13.14 10.93
CA GLU A 597 -30.85 -12.62 9.73
C GLU A 597 -32.34 -13.04 9.70
N PRO A 598 -33.30 -12.10 9.79
CA PRO A 598 -34.73 -12.44 9.86
C PRO A 598 -35.22 -13.28 8.68
N SER A 599 -34.72 -13.01 7.47
CA SER A 599 -35.06 -13.75 6.25
C SER A 599 -34.59 -15.21 6.32
N VAL A 600 -33.37 -15.44 6.83
CA VAL A 600 -32.80 -16.80 7.01
C VAL A 600 -33.61 -17.56 8.06
N MET A 601 -33.88 -16.94 9.21
CA MET A 601 -34.69 -17.53 10.27
C MET A 601 -36.09 -17.91 9.79
N GLN A 602 -36.73 -17.05 9.01
CA GLN A 602 -38.06 -17.33 8.46
C GLN A 602 -38.03 -18.46 7.43
N ALA A 603 -37.00 -18.55 6.60
CA ALA A 603 -36.84 -19.62 5.62
C ALA A 603 -36.62 -20.98 6.30
N LEU A 604 -35.74 -21.04 7.31
CA LEU A 604 -35.48 -22.26 8.08
C LEU A 604 -36.73 -22.75 8.82
N ARG A 605 -37.48 -21.84 9.48
CA ARG A 605 -38.77 -22.17 10.14
C ARG A 605 -39.84 -22.70 9.20
N LYS A 606 -39.80 -22.29 7.92
CA LYS A 606 -40.71 -22.76 6.87
C LYS A 606 -40.16 -23.98 6.12
N GLU A 607 -39.09 -24.59 6.61
CA GLU A 607 -38.40 -25.75 6.02
C GLU A 607 -37.97 -25.52 4.56
N ARG A 608 -37.70 -24.26 4.19
CA ARG A 608 -37.21 -23.92 2.85
C ARG A 608 -35.71 -24.18 2.74
N PRO A 609 -35.20 -24.66 1.59
CA PRO A 609 -33.79 -24.90 1.42
C PRO A 609 -33.02 -23.57 1.43
N VAL A 610 -32.03 -23.47 2.33
CA VAL A 610 -31.08 -22.36 2.41
C VAL A 610 -29.67 -22.92 2.22
N ASN A 611 -28.92 -22.33 1.30
CA ASN A 611 -27.51 -22.62 1.09
C ASN A 611 -26.65 -21.47 1.61
N VAL A 612 -25.46 -21.79 2.11
CA VAL A 612 -24.51 -20.83 2.65
C VAL A 612 -23.14 -20.99 2.00
N THR A 613 -22.52 -19.86 1.67
CA THR A 613 -21.14 -19.76 1.15
C THR A 613 -20.37 -18.70 1.94
N PHE A 614 -19.04 -18.79 1.90
CA PHE A 614 -18.15 -17.94 2.68
C PHE A 614 -17.18 -17.21 1.77
N GLN A 615 -17.05 -15.91 1.97
CA GLN A 615 -16.12 -15.07 1.20
C GLN A 615 -15.36 -14.10 2.11
N ILE A 616 -14.27 -13.56 1.58
CA ILE A 616 -13.45 -12.54 2.22
C ILE A 616 -13.15 -11.48 1.16
N THR A 617 -13.56 -10.24 1.43
CA THR A 617 -13.24 -9.10 0.56
C THR A 617 -12.03 -8.37 1.14
N PRO A 618 -10.99 -8.04 0.34
CA PRO A 618 -9.88 -7.20 0.81
C PRO A 618 -10.38 -5.87 1.36
N SER A 619 -9.69 -5.35 2.37
CA SER A 619 -9.99 -4.08 3.02
C SER A 619 -8.71 -3.23 3.10
N PRO A 620 -8.81 -1.89 3.20
CA PRO A 620 -7.70 -1.10 3.71
C PRO A 620 -7.24 -1.66 5.06
N SER A 621 -5.98 -1.40 5.44
CA SER A 621 -5.53 -1.74 6.80
C SER A 621 -6.50 -1.14 7.83
N PHE A 622 -6.70 -1.83 8.95
CA PHE A 622 -7.49 -1.28 10.05
C PHE A 622 -6.65 -0.38 10.94
N PHE A 623 -5.33 -0.53 10.98
CA PHE A 623 -4.49 0.27 11.85
C PHE A 623 -3.04 0.30 11.37
N PHE A 624 -2.35 1.39 11.71
CA PHE A 624 -0.90 1.52 11.60
C PHE A 624 -0.38 2.39 12.74
N ALA A 625 0.94 2.48 12.90
CA ALA A 625 1.50 3.31 13.97
C ALA A 625 2.71 4.13 13.52
N ILE A 626 2.99 5.17 14.28
CA ILE A 626 4.13 6.06 14.14
C ILE A 626 4.85 6.08 15.49
N ASN A 627 6.14 5.78 15.50
CA ASN A 627 6.92 5.84 16.74
C ASN A 627 7.24 7.28 17.15
N GLN A 628 7.82 7.45 18.34
CA GLN A 628 8.20 8.74 18.93
C GLN A 628 9.18 9.57 18.06
N LYS A 629 9.85 8.94 17.08
CA LYS A 629 10.77 9.59 16.13
C LYS A 629 10.10 9.97 14.81
N GLY A 630 8.78 9.76 14.67
CA GLY A 630 8.04 10.02 13.43
C GLY A 630 8.20 8.95 12.35
N ALA A 631 8.77 7.78 12.66
CA ALA A 631 8.89 6.69 11.70
C ALA A 631 7.61 5.86 11.66
N LEU A 632 7.08 5.67 10.45
CA LEU A 632 5.90 4.87 10.19
C LEU A 632 6.23 3.37 10.33
N SER A 633 5.36 2.60 10.97
CA SER A 633 5.53 1.16 11.15
C SER A 633 4.30 0.40 10.67
N GLU A 634 4.53 -0.58 9.80
CA GLU A 634 3.54 -1.58 9.44
C GLU A 634 3.11 -2.33 10.69
N MET A 635 1.81 -2.43 10.88
CA MET A 635 1.22 -3.22 11.97
C MET A 635 0.72 -4.50 11.33
N GLY A 636 1.16 -5.65 11.86
CA GLY A 636 0.71 -6.93 11.35
C GLY A 636 -0.75 -7.23 11.73
N TRP A 637 -1.09 -8.51 11.80
CA TRP A 637 -2.48 -8.93 11.84
C TRP A 637 -3.04 -8.93 13.26
N PHE A 638 -4.27 -8.44 13.40
CA PHE A 638 -5.07 -8.80 14.57
C PHE A 638 -5.39 -10.29 14.51
N LEU A 639 -4.87 -11.07 15.45
CA LEU A 639 -5.18 -12.49 15.53
C LEU A 639 -6.52 -12.72 16.26
N TYR A 640 -6.81 -11.90 17.28
CA TYR A 640 -8.02 -11.89 18.10
C TYR A 640 -8.61 -10.48 18.22
N PRO A 641 -9.94 -10.32 18.39
CA PRO A 641 -10.61 -9.03 18.52
C PRO A 641 -10.36 -8.37 19.89
N THR A 642 -9.09 -8.08 20.19
CA THR A 642 -8.66 -7.39 21.42
C THR A 642 -7.74 -6.21 21.11
N PHE A 643 -7.89 -5.12 21.87
CA PHE A 643 -6.99 -3.98 21.81
C PHE A 643 -5.56 -4.27 22.30
N ARG A 644 -5.28 -5.47 22.84
CA ARG A 644 -3.93 -5.88 23.24
C ARG A 644 -2.89 -5.69 22.14
N PHE A 645 -3.22 -6.00 20.88
CA PHE A 645 -2.32 -5.82 19.73
C PHE A 645 -1.88 -4.36 19.53
N MET A 646 -2.76 -3.39 19.83
CA MET A 646 -2.40 -1.96 19.82
C MET A 646 -1.54 -1.61 21.04
N THR A 647 -1.90 -2.08 22.23
CA THR A 647 -1.12 -1.79 23.46
C THR A 647 0.28 -2.41 23.42
N TRP A 648 0.42 -3.61 22.85
CA TRP A 648 1.71 -4.27 22.66
C TRP A 648 2.59 -3.48 21.69
N GLN A 649 2.05 -2.96 20.59
CA GLN A 649 2.86 -2.08 19.74
C GLN A 649 3.35 -0.85 20.50
N ALA A 650 2.47 -0.20 21.26
CA ALA A 650 2.84 0.97 22.04
C ALA A 650 3.98 0.65 23.02
N GLN A 651 3.86 -0.45 23.76
CA GLN A 651 4.89 -0.93 24.69
C GLN A 651 6.22 -1.22 23.98
N TRP A 652 6.15 -1.82 22.79
CA TRP A 652 7.33 -2.08 21.97
C TRP A 652 8.01 -0.78 21.51
N PHE A 653 7.25 0.26 21.19
CA PHE A 653 7.83 1.57 20.89
C PHE A 653 8.53 2.21 22.09
N THR A 654 7.93 2.12 23.28
CA THR A 654 8.59 2.55 24.53
C THR A 654 9.89 1.79 24.77
N PHE A 655 9.89 0.45 24.58
CA PHE A 655 11.11 -0.37 24.63
C PHE A 655 12.15 0.10 23.61
N ASN A 656 11.73 0.28 22.35
CA ASN A 656 12.62 0.67 21.28
C ASN A 656 13.22 2.07 21.51
N GLU A 657 12.48 3.03 22.06
CA GLU A 657 13.05 4.33 22.46
C GLU A 657 14.12 4.14 23.56
N ALA A 658 13.85 3.32 24.57
CA ALA A 658 14.81 3.03 25.63
C ALA A 658 16.08 2.34 25.09
N LEU A 659 15.94 1.38 24.17
CA LEU A 659 17.08 0.75 23.48
C LEU A 659 17.91 1.78 22.71
N GLN A 660 17.23 2.67 21.98
CA GLN A 660 17.91 3.73 21.22
C GLN A 660 18.67 4.69 22.14
N GLU A 661 18.14 5.03 23.31
CA GLU A 661 18.86 5.80 24.32
C GLU A 661 20.11 5.05 24.83
N GLN A 662 20.01 3.74 25.08
CA GLN A 662 21.16 2.92 25.46
C GLN A 662 22.26 2.94 24.40
N LEU A 663 21.91 2.90 23.12
CA LEU A 663 22.87 2.94 22.01
C LEU A 663 23.61 4.29 21.90
N THR A 664 23.07 5.37 22.47
CA THR A 664 23.77 6.67 22.52
C THR A 664 24.84 6.77 23.61
N ARG A 665 24.90 5.79 24.53
CA ARG A 665 25.93 5.77 25.58
C ARG A 665 27.34 5.74 24.97
N PRO A 666 28.33 6.45 25.55
CA PRO A 666 29.70 6.45 25.04
C PRO A 666 30.31 5.05 25.00
N ALA A 667 30.72 4.62 23.81
CA ALA A 667 31.44 3.37 23.60
C ALA A 667 32.36 3.51 22.37
N VAL A 668 33.47 2.77 22.36
CA VAL A 668 34.27 2.56 21.16
C VAL A 668 33.55 1.54 20.29
N SER A 669 33.04 1.99 19.14
CA SER A 669 32.26 1.17 18.23
C SER A 669 33.12 0.70 17.07
N VAL A 670 33.15 -0.62 16.84
CA VAL A 670 33.83 -1.27 15.72
C VAL A 670 32.76 -1.85 14.79
N PRO A 671 32.58 -1.30 13.58
CA PRO A 671 31.59 -1.83 12.64
C PRO A 671 32.07 -3.15 12.07
N VAL A 672 31.22 -4.18 12.13
CA VAL A 672 31.48 -5.53 11.58
C VAL A 672 30.67 -5.75 10.32
N PHE A 673 29.36 -5.50 10.39
CA PHE A 673 28.46 -5.55 9.24
C PHE A 673 27.71 -4.22 9.13
N ASP A 674 27.66 -3.67 7.92
CA ASP A 674 26.76 -2.56 7.57
C ASP A 674 25.86 -3.01 6.43
N ARG A 675 24.59 -3.28 6.75
CA ARG A 675 23.57 -3.76 5.81
C ARG A 675 24.10 -4.85 4.85
N HIS A 676 24.79 -5.85 5.38
CA HIS A 676 25.29 -6.97 4.57
C HIS A 676 24.19 -8.00 4.32
N LEU A 677 24.21 -8.61 3.13
CA LEU A 677 23.26 -9.69 2.81
C LEU A 677 23.68 -10.98 3.52
N MET A 678 22.78 -11.53 4.34
CA MET A 678 22.93 -12.85 4.97
C MET A 678 21.98 -13.83 4.28
N GLN A 679 22.53 -14.83 3.57
CA GLN A 679 21.78 -15.87 2.88
C GLN A 679 22.64 -17.11 2.64
N GLY A 680 22.02 -18.30 2.59
CA GLY A 680 22.70 -19.54 2.21
C GLY A 680 23.66 -20.09 3.28
N ASP A 681 24.42 -21.11 2.92
CA ASP A 681 25.33 -21.82 3.85
C ASP A 681 26.47 -20.94 4.38
N THR A 682 26.90 -19.95 3.59
CA THR A 682 28.03 -19.07 3.95
C THR A 682 27.64 -17.96 4.92
N GLY A 683 26.36 -17.58 4.96
CA GLY A 683 25.90 -16.40 5.70
C GLY A 683 26.62 -15.11 5.29
N ALA A 684 26.69 -14.15 6.20
CA ALA A 684 27.50 -12.93 6.09
C ALA A 684 28.84 -13.12 6.80
N ARG A 685 29.96 -12.80 6.13
CA ARG A 685 31.31 -13.02 6.65
C ARG A 685 32.23 -11.84 6.35
N VAL A 686 32.89 -11.30 7.37
CA VAL A 686 33.81 -10.15 7.28
C VAL A 686 35.02 -10.34 8.20
N GLU A 687 36.20 -9.92 7.75
CA GLU A 687 37.42 -9.79 8.58
C GLU A 687 37.50 -8.35 9.12
N VAL A 688 37.76 -8.19 10.42
CA VAL A 688 37.77 -6.91 11.13
C VAL A 688 39.03 -6.76 11.96
N ASP A 689 39.63 -5.57 11.93
CA ASP A 689 40.71 -5.16 12.82
C ASP A 689 40.14 -4.61 14.14
N LEU A 690 40.49 -5.25 15.25
CA LEU A 690 40.11 -4.82 16.60
C LEU A 690 41.06 -3.72 17.13
N PRO A 691 40.56 -2.81 17.98
CA PRO A 691 41.37 -1.79 18.64
C PRO A 691 42.53 -2.43 19.42
N GLY A 692 43.76 -1.93 19.28
CA GLY A 692 44.93 -2.58 19.89
C GLY A 692 44.89 -2.72 21.42
N ASP A 693 44.00 -1.98 22.09
CA ASP A 693 43.74 -1.92 23.52
C ASP A 693 42.39 -2.54 23.93
N PHE A 694 41.74 -3.33 23.07
CA PHE A 694 40.40 -3.87 23.33
C PHE A 694 40.31 -4.69 24.64
N MET A 695 41.41 -5.32 25.07
CA MET A 695 41.50 -6.06 26.33
C MET A 695 41.42 -5.19 27.59
N ASN A 696 41.53 -3.87 27.46
CA ASN A 696 41.41 -2.94 28.58
C ASN A 696 39.95 -2.63 28.94
N TYR A 697 39.01 -2.90 28.05
CA TYR A 697 37.57 -2.71 28.30
C TYR A 697 37.01 -3.88 29.10
N ASP A 698 36.09 -3.58 30.03
CA ASP A 698 35.39 -4.58 30.84
C ASP A 698 33.96 -4.86 30.33
N ILE A 699 33.47 -4.06 29.37
CA ILE A 699 32.17 -4.26 28.73
C ILE A 699 32.34 -4.45 27.22
N LEU A 700 31.76 -5.52 26.69
CA LEU A 700 31.57 -5.77 25.26
C LEU A 700 30.10 -6.07 24.98
N GLU A 701 29.47 -5.20 24.19
CA GLU A 701 28.09 -5.38 23.72
C GLU A 701 28.05 -5.58 22.20
N LEU A 702 27.13 -6.44 21.75
CA LEU A 702 26.80 -6.65 20.35
C LEU A 702 25.57 -5.81 20.02
N ASP A 703 25.76 -4.72 19.27
CA ASP A 703 24.68 -3.93 18.67
C ASP A 703 24.34 -4.54 17.31
N ALA A 704 23.39 -5.47 17.32
CA ALA A 704 22.99 -6.26 16.16
C ALA A 704 21.61 -5.83 15.68
N SER A 705 21.43 -5.67 14.37
CA SER A 705 20.12 -5.41 13.78
C SER A 705 19.91 -6.18 12.48
N LEU A 706 18.66 -6.54 12.25
CA LEU A 706 18.19 -7.16 11.02
C LEU A 706 17.12 -6.28 10.39
N SER A 707 17.22 -6.12 9.07
CA SER A 707 16.21 -5.45 8.26
C SER A 707 15.92 -6.26 7.01
N CYS A 708 14.77 -6.00 6.41
CA CYS A 708 14.39 -6.72 5.20
C CYS A 708 15.07 -6.13 3.97
N PRO A 709 15.31 -6.93 2.92
CA PRO A 709 15.87 -6.44 1.67
C PRO A 709 15.02 -5.34 1.01
N GLY A 710 13.69 -5.41 1.16
CA GLY A 710 12.75 -4.41 0.69
C GLY A 710 12.33 -3.40 1.75
N ARG A 711 11.42 -2.49 1.36
CA ARG A 711 10.89 -1.44 2.26
C ARG A 711 9.67 -1.86 3.06
N ARG A 712 9.12 -3.05 2.79
CA ARG A 712 7.90 -3.58 3.41
C ARG A 712 8.15 -4.92 4.05
N ASP A 713 7.33 -5.23 5.05
CA ASP A 713 7.37 -6.48 5.81
C ASP A 713 7.16 -7.72 4.93
N GLU A 714 6.50 -7.56 3.77
CA GLU A 714 6.31 -8.64 2.79
C GLU A 714 7.59 -9.24 2.22
N THR A 715 8.71 -8.50 2.31
CA THR A 715 10.02 -8.93 1.80
C THR A 715 10.89 -9.64 2.84
N CYS A 716 10.39 -9.72 4.08
CA CYS A 716 11.03 -10.41 5.20
C CYS A 716 10.75 -11.91 5.16
N ALA A 717 11.61 -12.71 5.81
CA ALA A 717 11.43 -14.16 5.90
C ALA A 717 10.04 -14.53 6.44
N TYR A 718 9.45 -15.58 5.85
CA TYR A 718 8.11 -16.06 6.21
C TYR A 718 8.05 -16.77 7.55
N TRP A 719 9.19 -17.04 8.17
CA TRP A 719 9.29 -17.80 9.41
C TRP A 719 10.38 -17.18 10.26
N ASP A 720 10.25 -17.37 11.57
CA ASP A 720 11.29 -17.12 12.54
C ASP A 720 12.44 -18.12 12.39
N HIS A 721 13.66 -17.64 12.50
CA HIS A 721 14.87 -18.43 12.33
C HIS A 721 15.92 -18.05 13.35
N THR A 722 16.71 -19.05 13.75
CA THR A 722 17.89 -18.80 14.57
C THR A 722 18.96 -18.08 13.74
N VAL A 723 19.56 -17.05 14.34
CA VAL A 723 20.70 -16.30 13.81
C VAL A 723 21.84 -16.41 14.80
N GLN A 724 22.99 -16.89 14.35
CA GLN A 724 24.17 -17.12 15.19
C GLN A 724 25.36 -16.36 14.64
N LEU A 725 26.10 -15.70 15.53
CA LEU A 725 27.36 -15.04 15.25
C LEU A 725 28.51 -15.91 15.76
N TYR A 726 29.45 -16.21 14.87
CA TYR A 726 30.67 -16.94 15.18
C TYR A 726 31.88 -16.04 14.99
N VAL A 727 32.91 -16.27 15.79
CA VAL A 727 34.19 -15.55 15.71
C VAL A 727 35.37 -16.50 15.56
N CYS A 728 36.36 -16.09 14.78
CA CYS A 728 37.65 -16.77 14.68
C CYS A 728 38.75 -15.75 14.41
N CYS A 729 39.64 -15.54 15.39
CA CYS A 729 40.78 -14.62 15.26
C CYS A 729 42.08 -15.34 14.93
N ASP A 730 42.32 -16.48 15.58
CA ASP A 730 43.42 -17.38 15.26
C ASP A 730 42.86 -18.75 14.83
N PRO A 731 43.06 -19.17 13.57
CA PRO A 731 42.59 -20.47 13.07
C PRO A 731 43.17 -21.69 13.81
N THR A 732 44.29 -21.52 14.52
CA THR A 732 44.92 -22.58 15.32
C THR A 732 44.45 -22.60 16.78
N SER A 733 43.75 -21.55 17.20
CA SER A 733 43.21 -21.41 18.55
C SER A 733 42.00 -22.31 18.77
N PRO A 734 41.83 -22.89 19.98
CA PRO A 734 40.61 -23.61 20.34
C PRO A 734 39.37 -22.70 20.40
N TYR A 735 39.54 -21.38 20.27
CA TYR A 735 38.46 -20.39 20.24
C TYR A 735 37.88 -20.13 18.85
N CYS A 736 38.52 -20.63 17.79
CA CYS A 736 38.03 -20.43 16.43
C CYS A 736 36.67 -21.12 16.20
N ASN A 737 35.73 -20.39 15.59
CA ASN A 737 34.36 -20.82 15.29
C ASN A 737 33.49 -21.11 16.52
N LEU A 738 33.77 -20.47 17.65
CA LEU A 738 32.85 -20.46 18.79
C LEU A 738 31.77 -19.40 18.61
N GLU A 739 30.57 -19.67 19.14
CA GLU A 739 29.44 -18.76 19.12
C GLU A 739 29.69 -17.59 20.08
N LEU A 740 29.57 -16.37 19.57
CA LEU A 740 29.69 -15.12 20.32
C LEU A 740 28.31 -14.54 20.68
N GLY A 741 27.30 -14.74 19.83
CA GLY A 741 25.94 -14.23 20.06
C GLY A 741 24.88 -15.00 19.27
N ARG A 742 23.63 -14.92 19.73
CA ARG A 742 22.46 -15.55 19.11
C ARG A 742 21.24 -14.66 19.21
N TRP A 743 20.41 -14.67 18.16
CA TRP A 743 19.12 -14.00 18.11
C TRP A 743 18.12 -14.85 17.34
N ILE A 744 16.84 -14.54 17.48
CA ILE A 744 15.78 -15.12 16.66
C ILE A 744 15.14 -14.02 15.82
N THR A 745 14.98 -14.26 14.53
CA THR A 745 14.34 -13.29 13.64
C THR A 745 12.85 -13.18 13.93
N ALA A 746 12.30 -11.98 13.83
CA ALA A 746 10.85 -11.78 13.83
C ALA A 746 10.21 -12.41 12.57
N PHE A 747 9.01 -12.94 12.73
CA PHE A 747 8.23 -13.57 11.69
C PHE A 747 7.62 -12.51 10.77
N ARG A 748 8.16 -12.42 9.54
CA ARG A 748 7.67 -11.54 8.48
C ARG A 748 7.53 -10.07 8.94
N ARG A 749 8.50 -9.59 9.73
CA ARG A 749 8.61 -8.19 10.16
C ARG A 749 10.01 -7.67 9.89
N GLY A 750 10.12 -6.43 9.42
CA GLY A 750 11.38 -5.74 9.12
C GLY A 750 12.11 -5.19 10.31
N THR A 751 11.86 -5.77 11.48
CA THR A 751 12.24 -5.23 12.78
C THR A 751 12.98 -6.29 13.57
N GLY A 752 14.20 -5.97 13.96
CA GLY A 752 15.02 -6.73 14.90
C GLY A 752 16.23 -5.90 15.27
N HIS A 753 16.32 -5.48 16.53
CA HIS A 753 17.44 -4.69 17.04
C HIS A 753 17.70 -5.12 18.48
N TRP A 754 18.93 -5.55 18.73
CA TRP A 754 19.35 -6.12 20.01
C TRP A 754 20.64 -5.46 20.46
N LEU A 755 20.79 -5.32 21.78
CA LEU A 755 22.01 -4.89 22.42
C LEU A 755 22.39 -5.96 23.44
N THR A 756 23.19 -6.92 22.98
CA THR A 756 23.50 -8.12 23.76
C THR A 756 24.85 -7.98 24.46
N ASP A 757 24.83 -7.96 25.78
CA ASP A 757 26.07 -8.01 26.57
C ASP A 757 26.72 -9.40 26.40
N VAL A 758 27.97 -9.40 25.93
CA VAL A 758 28.81 -10.60 25.77
C VAL A 758 30.18 -10.40 26.43
N SER A 759 30.26 -9.50 27.41
CA SER A 759 31.49 -9.19 28.18
C SER A 759 32.23 -10.44 28.69
N PRO A 760 31.55 -11.49 29.22
CA PRO A 760 32.22 -12.73 29.64
C PRO A 760 33.01 -13.43 28.52
N LEU A 761 32.69 -13.16 27.26
CA LEU A 761 33.27 -13.80 26.08
C LEU A 761 34.38 -12.96 25.41
N ILE A 762 34.79 -11.83 25.98
CA ILE A 762 35.95 -11.05 25.50
C ILE A 762 37.18 -11.93 25.21
N PRO A 763 37.54 -12.95 26.02
CA PRO A 763 38.70 -13.80 25.73
C PRO A 763 38.63 -14.61 24.42
N LEU A 764 37.45 -14.71 23.79
CA LEU A 764 37.33 -15.31 22.45
C LEU A 764 37.98 -14.44 21.36
N LEU A 765 38.10 -13.12 21.60
CA LEU A 765 38.80 -12.17 20.75
C LEU A 765 40.30 -12.25 21.04
N ASN A 766 40.97 -13.31 20.59
CA ASN A 766 42.33 -13.63 21.02
C ASN A 766 43.46 -13.13 20.10
N ASP A 767 43.12 -12.39 19.04
CA ASP A 767 44.07 -11.71 18.15
C ASP A 767 43.47 -10.38 17.67
N LYS A 768 44.30 -9.48 17.11
CA LYS A 768 43.87 -8.17 16.59
C LYS A 768 43.00 -8.29 15.35
N LYS A 769 43.13 -9.37 14.58
CA LYS A 769 42.33 -9.61 13.39
C LYS A 769 41.37 -10.76 13.65
N CYS A 770 40.09 -10.51 13.46
CA CYS A 770 39.04 -11.49 13.70
C CYS A 770 38.11 -11.60 12.49
N VAL A 771 37.78 -12.83 12.12
CA VAL A 771 36.74 -13.14 11.14
C VAL A 771 35.43 -13.39 11.88
N PHE A 772 34.43 -12.58 11.55
CA PHE A 772 33.07 -12.73 12.05
C PHE A 772 32.20 -13.37 10.97
N THR A 773 31.45 -14.40 11.35
CA THR A 773 30.50 -15.07 10.46
C THR A 773 29.14 -15.10 11.11
N MET A 774 28.16 -14.40 10.52
CA MET A 774 26.78 -14.42 10.95
C MET A 774 25.96 -15.27 9.97
N LYS A 775 25.26 -16.28 10.49
CA LYS A 775 24.48 -17.20 9.66
C LYS A 775 23.11 -17.52 10.26
N THR A 776 22.21 -17.92 9.37
CA THR A 776 20.90 -18.49 9.68
C THR A 776 20.74 -19.81 8.92
N VAL A 777 19.57 -20.43 8.96
CA VAL A 777 19.30 -21.66 8.20
C VAL A 777 19.48 -21.41 6.69
N PRO A 778 20.16 -22.29 5.93
CA PRO A 778 20.58 -21.98 4.56
C PRO A 778 19.46 -21.69 3.57
N TRP A 779 18.28 -22.29 3.80
CA TRP A 779 17.09 -22.14 2.97
C TRP A 779 16.22 -20.93 3.35
N ALA A 780 16.60 -20.18 4.39
CA ALA A 780 15.89 -18.96 4.77
C ALA A 780 15.94 -17.91 3.65
N MET A 781 14.90 -17.07 3.61
CA MET A 781 14.93 -15.86 2.79
C MET A 781 16.02 -14.91 3.28
N PRO A 782 16.58 -14.07 2.38
CA PRO A 782 17.68 -13.20 2.73
C PRO A 782 17.32 -12.14 3.76
N TRP A 783 18.27 -11.84 4.64
CA TRP A 783 18.21 -10.73 5.60
C TRP A 783 19.32 -9.72 5.35
N MET A 784 19.07 -8.45 5.64
CA MET A 784 20.10 -7.41 5.67
C MET A 784 20.57 -7.21 7.12
N THR A 785 21.79 -7.64 7.43
CA THR A 785 22.37 -7.56 8.77
C THR A 785 23.27 -6.36 8.97
N SER A 786 23.19 -5.76 10.15
CA SER A 786 24.19 -4.83 10.65
C SER A 786 24.64 -5.25 12.05
N LEU A 787 25.93 -5.07 12.35
CA LEU A 787 26.52 -5.42 13.63
C LEU A 787 27.66 -4.47 13.96
N ASN A 788 27.62 -3.90 15.16
CA ASN A 788 28.73 -3.18 15.76
C ASN A 788 29.16 -3.87 17.05
N LEU A 789 30.48 -4.02 17.24
CA LEU A 789 31.04 -4.33 18.56
C LEU A 789 31.17 -3.02 19.33
N ARG A 790 30.64 -2.97 20.55
CA ARG A 790 30.69 -1.78 21.40
C ARG A 790 31.50 -2.08 22.64
N PHE A 791 32.66 -1.44 22.74
CA PHE A 791 33.56 -1.56 23.88
C PHE A 791 33.39 -0.35 24.79
N SER A 792 33.21 -0.57 26.08
CA SER A 792 33.09 0.52 27.06
C SER A 792 33.69 0.14 28.41
N HIS A 793 33.80 1.13 29.28
CA HIS A 793 34.20 0.92 30.67
C HIS A 793 32.98 0.98 31.59
N SER A 794 32.91 0.12 32.60
CA SER A 794 31.91 0.29 33.66
C SER A 794 32.10 1.65 34.34
N ASN A 795 31.01 2.42 34.51
CA ASN A 795 31.01 3.70 35.21
C ASN A 795 31.27 3.49 36.71
N LYS A 796 32.51 3.19 37.10
CA LYS A 796 32.94 3.15 38.49
C LYS A 796 33.52 4.51 38.86
N THR A 797 32.70 5.34 39.52
CA THR A 797 33.11 6.61 40.16
C THR A 797 33.90 6.41 41.46
N GLY A 798 34.68 5.33 41.57
CA GLY A 798 35.49 5.00 42.76
C GLY A 798 36.93 4.71 42.35
N ASN A 799 37.88 5.25 43.12
CA ASN A 799 39.33 5.07 42.94
C ASN A 799 39.69 3.61 42.58
N TYR A 800 40.46 3.47 41.50
CA TYR A 800 41.13 2.25 41.00
C TYR A 800 41.39 1.16 42.06
N SER A 801 40.83 -0.05 41.85
CA SER A 801 41.59 -1.34 41.87
C SER A 801 40.79 -2.66 41.93
N ASP A 802 39.45 -2.68 42.06
CA ASP A 802 38.68 -3.94 42.25
C ASP A 802 37.71 -4.30 41.08
N GLY A 803 38.17 -4.23 39.83
CA GLY A 803 37.43 -4.72 38.67
C GLY A 803 37.84 -6.15 38.31
N LEU A 804 36.92 -7.12 38.46
CA LEU A 804 37.11 -8.47 37.91
C LEU A 804 36.95 -8.41 36.40
N TYR A 805 37.90 -8.98 35.65
CA TYR A 805 37.82 -9.07 34.18
C TYR A 805 37.99 -10.51 33.69
N PRO A 806 37.21 -10.93 32.69
CA PRO A 806 37.32 -12.27 32.13
C PRO A 806 38.62 -12.40 31.35
N PHE A 807 39.38 -13.46 31.59
CA PHE A 807 40.67 -13.67 30.91
C PHE A 807 40.80 -15.04 30.24
N LYS A 808 39.90 -15.97 30.55
CA LYS A 808 39.89 -17.31 29.95
C LYS A 808 38.47 -17.83 29.88
N VAL A 809 38.16 -18.50 28.77
CA VAL A 809 36.91 -19.22 28.54
C VAL A 809 37.25 -20.70 28.30
N MET A 810 36.42 -21.60 28.84
CA MET A 810 36.50 -23.05 28.60
C MET A 810 35.15 -23.56 28.10
N PRO A 811 35.07 -24.07 26.86
CA PRO A 811 33.85 -24.71 26.35
C PRO A 811 33.45 -25.93 27.19
N LEU A 812 32.14 -26.08 27.39
CA LEU A 812 31.54 -27.21 28.09
C LEU A 812 30.74 -28.09 27.13
N PHE A 813 29.41 -27.99 27.16
CA PHE A 813 28.50 -28.86 26.45
C PHE A 813 27.82 -28.12 25.29
N PRO A 814 27.73 -28.75 24.11
CA PRO A 814 26.85 -28.28 23.04
C PRO A 814 25.42 -28.77 23.26
N GLY A 815 24.49 -28.28 22.45
CA GLY A 815 23.14 -28.85 22.34
C GLY A 815 23.07 -30.10 21.45
N GLY A 816 21.86 -30.57 21.16
CA GLY A 816 21.60 -31.71 20.28
C GLY A 816 20.12 -32.09 20.20
N THR A 817 19.83 -33.16 19.47
CA THR A 817 18.47 -33.72 19.33
C THR A 817 17.93 -34.17 20.69
N PHE A 818 16.75 -33.69 21.07
CA PHE A 818 16.14 -33.90 22.38
C PHE A 818 15.37 -35.23 22.43
N ASP A 819 16.10 -36.34 22.33
CA ASP A 819 15.57 -37.71 22.29
C ASP A 819 15.98 -38.53 23.52
N LYS A 820 15.59 -39.81 23.57
CA LYS A 820 15.94 -40.76 24.66
C LYS A 820 17.42 -40.87 24.99
N ASP A 821 18.29 -40.55 24.03
CA ASP A 821 19.74 -40.62 24.17
C ASP A 821 20.34 -39.23 24.44
N TYR A 822 19.53 -38.19 24.64
CA TYR A 822 20.01 -36.81 24.83
C TYR A 822 20.96 -36.70 26.02
N ASN A 823 20.56 -37.21 27.19
CA ASN A 823 21.38 -37.13 28.40
C ASN A 823 22.56 -38.10 28.41
N SER A 824 22.49 -39.21 27.66
CA SER A 824 23.60 -40.18 27.58
C SER A 824 24.77 -39.69 26.73
N ARG A 825 24.58 -38.63 25.92
CA ARG A 825 25.64 -37.99 25.12
C ARG A 825 26.60 -37.14 25.94
N TYR A 826 26.21 -36.71 27.14
CA TYR A 826 27.02 -35.83 27.97
C TYR A 826 27.77 -36.62 29.04
N GLN A 827 29.08 -36.41 29.10
CA GLN A 827 29.97 -37.02 30.09
C GLN A 827 30.48 -35.97 31.07
N GLU A 828 30.81 -36.39 32.28
CA GLU A 828 31.36 -35.51 33.32
C GLU A 828 32.71 -34.93 32.86
N ILE A 829 32.80 -33.60 32.75
CA ILE A 829 34.03 -32.89 32.39
C ILE A 829 34.77 -32.55 33.68
N LYS A 830 36.03 -32.98 33.79
CA LYS A 830 36.92 -32.62 34.89
C LYS A 830 37.78 -31.43 34.51
N PHE A 831 37.94 -30.46 35.41
CA PHE A 831 38.73 -29.26 35.17
C PHE A 831 39.43 -28.76 36.43
N SER A 832 40.52 -28.02 36.24
CA SER A 832 41.21 -27.29 37.30
C SER A 832 41.01 -25.79 37.11
N VAL A 833 40.95 -25.06 38.22
CA VAL A 833 40.81 -23.60 38.19
C VAL A 833 42.18 -22.99 37.89
N PRO A 834 42.34 -22.15 36.85
CA PRO A 834 43.61 -21.50 36.56
C PRO A 834 44.09 -20.65 37.75
N ALA A 835 45.40 -20.62 37.98
CA ALA A 835 46.01 -19.73 38.96
C ALA A 835 45.62 -18.27 38.67
N SER A 836 45.47 -17.45 39.72
CA SER A 836 44.96 -16.05 39.69
C SER A 836 43.45 -15.86 39.49
N THR A 837 42.68 -16.93 39.29
CA THR A 837 41.22 -16.83 39.22
C THR A 837 40.64 -16.39 40.57
N LYS A 838 39.78 -15.36 40.54
CA LYS A 838 39.01 -14.87 41.70
C LYS A 838 37.51 -15.19 41.61
N LYS A 839 36.97 -15.34 40.40
CA LYS A 839 35.57 -15.71 40.15
C LYS A 839 35.49 -16.67 38.96
N VAL A 840 34.60 -17.66 39.06
CA VAL A 840 34.22 -18.54 37.95
C VAL A 840 32.72 -18.44 37.73
N GLU A 841 32.33 -18.19 36.48
CA GLU A 841 30.95 -18.08 36.07
C GLU A 841 30.60 -19.17 35.07
N LEU A 842 29.45 -19.80 35.26
CA LEU A 842 28.82 -20.65 34.26
C LEU A 842 28.01 -19.75 33.33
N TYR A 843 28.31 -19.81 32.04
CA TYR A 843 27.64 -19.06 30.99
C TYR A 843 27.00 -20.05 30.02
N ALA A 844 25.70 -19.94 29.75
CA ALA A 844 25.03 -20.80 28.77
C ALA A 844 23.96 -20.03 27.97
N VAL A 845 23.91 -20.28 26.67
CA VAL A 845 22.83 -19.82 25.79
C VAL A 845 22.08 -21.05 25.32
N ILE A 846 20.81 -21.19 25.72
CA ILE A 846 19.99 -22.38 25.49
C ILE A 846 18.68 -21.98 24.83
N THR A 847 18.39 -22.57 23.67
CA THR A 847 17.12 -22.38 22.96
C THR A 847 16.63 -23.71 22.41
N ALA A 848 15.37 -24.04 22.60
CA ALA A 848 14.78 -25.28 22.12
C ALA A 848 13.91 -25.04 20.88
N HIS A 849 13.95 -25.96 19.92
CA HIS A 849 13.37 -25.78 18.59
C HIS A 849 12.75 -27.07 18.07
N GLY A 850 11.77 -26.93 17.17
CA GLY A 850 11.02 -28.06 16.63
C GLY A 850 10.09 -28.69 17.67
N SER A 851 9.38 -29.74 17.29
CA SER A 851 8.34 -30.32 18.13
C SER A 851 8.17 -31.82 17.88
N ASP A 852 8.17 -32.62 18.94
CA ASP A 852 7.77 -34.03 18.93
C ASP A 852 6.24 -34.22 19.01
N GLU A 853 5.76 -35.45 19.21
CA GLU A 853 4.33 -35.75 19.37
C GLU A 853 3.67 -35.15 20.63
N ASN A 854 4.47 -34.66 21.59
CA ASN A 854 4.03 -33.95 22.79
C ASN A 854 4.25 -32.44 22.64
N PHE A 855 4.51 -31.97 21.41
CA PHE A 855 4.89 -30.59 21.08
C PHE A 855 6.20 -30.13 21.75
N CYS A 856 7.04 -31.08 22.15
CA CYS A 856 8.22 -30.82 22.95
C CYS A 856 9.50 -30.59 22.12
N GLY A 857 10.38 -29.75 22.67
CA GLY A 857 11.31 -28.92 21.93
C GLY A 857 10.93 -27.47 22.20
N GLU A 858 10.26 -26.84 21.24
CA GLU A 858 9.91 -25.42 21.24
C GLU A 858 8.81 -25.04 22.24
N PHE A 859 7.72 -25.83 22.34
CA PHE A 859 6.49 -25.45 23.04
C PHE A 859 6.27 -26.18 24.37
N CYS A 860 7.22 -27.00 24.82
CA CYS A 860 7.12 -27.68 26.11
C CYS A 860 8.03 -27.03 27.16
N VAL A 861 7.65 -27.17 28.43
CA VAL A 861 8.52 -26.81 29.55
C VAL A 861 9.71 -27.78 29.60
N THR A 862 10.89 -27.25 29.38
CA THR A 862 12.16 -27.96 29.54
C THR A 862 12.95 -27.41 30.72
N SER A 863 13.70 -28.27 31.39
CA SER A 863 14.60 -27.90 32.48
C SER A 863 16.01 -28.40 32.22
N HIS A 864 17.00 -27.57 32.57
CA HIS A 864 18.40 -27.73 32.24
C HIS A 864 19.23 -27.65 33.51
N TYR A 865 20.06 -28.66 33.77
CA TYR A 865 20.79 -28.82 35.04
C TYR A 865 22.29 -28.87 34.79
N PHE A 866 23.05 -28.09 35.54
CA PHE A 866 24.52 -28.10 35.55
C PHE A 866 25.02 -28.47 36.94
N LEU A 867 25.54 -29.70 37.05
CA LEU A 867 25.98 -30.27 38.31
C LEU A 867 27.45 -29.94 38.52
N ILE A 868 27.73 -29.07 39.48
CA ILE A 868 29.11 -28.74 39.88
C ILE A 868 29.48 -29.63 41.06
N ASN A 869 30.53 -30.45 40.90
CA ASN A 869 30.96 -31.41 41.92
C ASN A 869 29.80 -32.29 42.45
N ARG A 870 28.88 -32.67 41.54
CA ARG A 870 27.66 -33.46 41.79
C ARG A 870 26.56 -32.74 42.61
N SER A 871 26.62 -31.42 42.75
CA SER A 871 25.57 -30.59 43.37
C SER A 871 24.59 -30.04 42.32
N ILE A 872 23.27 -30.06 42.61
CA ILE A 872 22.18 -29.68 41.67
C ILE A 872 21.83 -28.17 41.75
N ASN A 873 22.71 -27.32 42.29
CA ASN A 873 22.36 -25.92 42.59
C ASN A 873 22.16 -24.99 41.38
N ASN A 874 22.46 -25.44 40.15
CA ASN A 874 22.41 -24.61 38.95
C ASN A 874 21.39 -25.20 37.98
N THR A 875 20.15 -24.69 38.05
CA THR A 875 19.02 -25.15 37.23
C THR A 875 18.39 -23.98 36.50
N LEU A 876 18.09 -24.16 35.22
CA LEU A 876 17.30 -23.25 34.40
C LEU A 876 16.02 -23.96 33.93
N VAL A 877 14.86 -23.33 34.10
CA VAL A 877 13.56 -23.87 33.66
C VAL A 877 12.89 -22.85 32.76
N PHE A 878 12.40 -23.29 31.60
CA PHE A 878 11.60 -22.46 30.70
C PHE A 878 10.11 -22.67 30.94
N ASP A 879 9.62 -22.13 32.05
CA ASP A 879 8.24 -22.27 32.53
C ASP A 879 7.19 -21.56 31.68
N SER A 880 7.57 -20.50 30.96
CA SER A 880 6.68 -19.82 30.02
C SER A 880 6.35 -20.68 28.78
N ALA A 881 7.17 -21.68 28.46
CA ALA A 881 6.93 -22.56 27.32
C ALA A 881 5.61 -23.32 27.48
N GLY A 882 4.80 -23.40 26.42
CA GLY A 882 3.49 -24.06 26.45
C GLY A 882 2.35 -23.20 26.98
N THR A 883 2.61 -21.91 27.23
CA THR A 883 1.55 -20.95 27.56
C THR A 883 1.00 -20.27 26.29
N PRO A 884 -0.33 -19.98 26.21
CA PRO A 884 -0.94 -19.37 25.02
C PRO A 884 -0.44 -17.96 24.66
N LEU A 885 0.09 -17.21 25.64
CA LEU A 885 0.50 -15.80 25.47
C LEU A 885 1.91 -15.52 26.03
N GLY A 886 2.72 -16.55 26.29
CA GLY A 886 4.00 -16.40 26.98
C GLY A 886 4.93 -15.37 26.34
N CYS A 887 5.07 -15.39 25.01
CA CYS A 887 5.89 -14.41 24.29
C CYS A 887 5.20 -13.06 24.11
N ALA A 888 3.89 -13.05 23.90
CA ALA A 888 3.10 -11.81 23.83
C ALA A 888 3.23 -10.95 25.09
N MET A 889 3.34 -11.58 26.25
CA MET A 889 3.50 -10.89 27.53
C MET A 889 4.89 -10.28 27.73
N ARG A 890 5.87 -10.64 26.90
CA ARG A 890 7.26 -10.14 26.95
C ARG A 890 7.54 -9.03 25.94
N VAL A 891 6.50 -8.46 25.32
CA VAL A 891 6.66 -7.36 24.35
C VAL A 891 7.34 -6.13 24.95
N ALA A 892 7.04 -5.81 26.22
CA ALA A 892 7.72 -4.73 26.94
C ALA A 892 9.22 -4.99 27.19
N GLU A 893 9.66 -6.25 27.08
CA GLU A 893 11.07 -6.66 27.19
C GLU A 893 11.78 -6.69 25.82
N GLY A 894 11.06 -6.44 24.72
CA GLY A 894 11.61 -6.38 23.37
C GLY A 894 11.13 -7.47 22.42
N ALA A 895 10.20 -8.34 22.81
CA ALA A 895 9.57 -9.26 21.87
C ALA A 895 8.79 -8.45 20.83
N VAL A 896 8.99 -8.75 19.55
CA VAL A 896 8.39 -7.94 18.47
C VAL A 896 6.90 -8.32 18.37
N PRO A 897 5.97 -7.35 18.51
CA PRO A 897 4.55 -7.66 18.51
C PRO A 897 3.97 -7.66 17.10
N ASN A 898 2.75 -8.17 16.97
CA ASN A 898 1.95 -8.14 15.74
C ASN A 898 2.68 -8.82 14.57
N GLU A 899 3.37 -9.91 14.84
CA GLU A 899 3.98 -10.71 13.78
C GLU A 899 2.94 -11.59 13.09
N HIS A 900 3.32 -12.20 11.97
CA HIS A 900 2.54 -13.29 11.41
C HIS A 900 2.82 -14.59 12.17
N GLY A 901 1.95 -15.60 12.04
CA GLY A 901 2.20 -16.92 12.62
C GLY A 901 1.90 -17.01 14.13
N THR A 902 2.81 -17.66 14.86
CA THR A 902 2.61 -18.21 16.21
C THR A 902 3.37 -17.46 17.31
N TRP A 903 3.76 -16.22 17.05
CA TRP A 903 4.60 -15.38 17.92
C TRP A 903 4.09 -15.14 19.34
N LEU A 904 2.79 -15.32 19.57
CA LEU A 904 2.17 -15.09 20.87
C LEU A 904 2.55 -16.16 21.89
N TYR A 905 2.71 -17.41 21.46
CA TYR A 905 2.90 -18.56 22.35
C TYR A 905 4.23 -18.50 23.06
N GLY A 906 4.26 -18.94 24.32
CA GLY A 906 5.52 -19.08 25.03
C GLY A 906 6.36 -20.22 24.47
N ARG A 907 7.67 -19.95 24.27
CA ARG A 907 8.64 -20.91 23.73
C ARG A 907 9.81 -21.11 24.70
N ALA A 908 10.47 -22.26 24.59
CA ALA A 908 11.55 -22.65 25.48
C ALA A 908 12.89 -21.94 25.15
N GLY A 909 13.11 -20.81 25.84
CA GLY A 909 14.38 -20.07 25.84
C GLY A 909 14.48 -18.92 24.85
N TRP A 910 13.39 -18.57 24.15
CA TRP A 910 13.36 -17.47 23.20
C TRP A 910 11.93 -17.03 22.89
N CYS A 911 11.81 -15.87 22.25
CA CYS A 911 10.58 -15.38 21.63
C CYS A 911 10.94 -14.71 20.31
N ASP A 912 10.00 -14.66 19.37
CA ASP A 912 10.24 -14.09 18.05
C ASP A 912 10.62 -12.59 18.19
N GLY A 913 11.72 -12.20 17.55
CA GLY A 913 12.27 -10.84 17.64
C GLY A 913 12.85 -10.44 19.00
N LEU A 914 12.72 -11.24 20.05
CA LEU A 914 13.29 -10.96 21.38
C LEU A 914 14.78 -11.33 21.42
N GLN A 915 15.55 -10.60 22.23
CA GLN A 915 16.94 -10.95 22.52
C GLN A 915 17.02 -12.33 23.17
N VAL A 916 17.99 -13.15 22.73
CA VAL A 916 18.32 -14.40 23.42
C VAL A 916 19.40 -14.11 24.45
N ASP A 917 18.97 -13.89 25.69
CA ASP A 917 19.89 -13.59 26.78
C ASP A 917 20.66 -14.83 27.27
N PRO A 918 21.98 -14.70 27.51
CA PRO A 918 22.74 -15.76 28.14
C PRO A 918 22.34 -15.94 29.60
N TRP A 919 22.15 -17.18 30.02
CA TRP A 919 22.04 -17.54 31.43
C TRP A 919 23.42 -17.56 32.08
N ARG A 920 23.57 -16.81 33.17
CA ARG A 920 24.85 -16.63 33.88
C ARG A 920 24.68 -16.94 35.35
N THR A 921 25.55 -17.76 35.92
CA THR A 921 25.55 -18.11 37.34
C THR A 921 26.97 -18.11 37.90
N ASP A 922 27.19 -17.40 39.01
CA ASP A 922 28.46 -17.48 39.75
C ASP A 922 28.53 -18.80 40.50
N ILE A 923 29.53 -19.62 40.14
CA ILE A 923 29.73 -20.94 40.74
C ILE A 923 30.97 -20.99 41.64
N THR A 924 31.61 -19.84 41.91
CA THR A 924 32.90 -19.77 42.63
C THR A 924 32.86 -20.46 43.98
N SER A 925 31.76 -20.30 44.73
CA SER A 925 31.57 -20.92 46.05
C SER A 925 31.36 -22.45 46.00
N GLN A 926 31.13 -23.02 44.82
CA GLN A 926 30.90 -24.44 44.60
C GLN A 926 32.18 -25.20 44.21
N LEU A 927 33.29 -24.47 44.01
CA LEU A 927 34.55 -25.00 43.48
C LEU A 927 35.63 -25.14 44.55
N ASP A 928 36.43 -26.19 44.43
CA ASP A 928 37.75 -26.26 45.05
C ASP A 928 38.76 -25.54 44.15
N LEU A 929 39.15 -24.32 44.54
CA LEU A 929 40.10 -23.49 43.79
C LEU A 929 41.51 -24.09 43.70
N SER A 930 41.83 -25.05 44.57
CA SER A 930 43.15 -25.71 44.63
C SER A 930 43.17 -27.12 44.06
N GLY A 931 41.99 -27.69 43.78
CA GLY A 931 41.81 -29.08 43.41
C GLY A 931 41.26 -29.30 41.99
N THR A 932 40.77 -30.51 41.77
CA THR A 932 40.06 -30.90 40.54
C THR A 932 38.57 -30.83 40.78
N ASN A 933 37.87 -30.11 39.92
CA ASN A 933 36.42 -29.97 39.94
C ASN A 933 35.80 -30.78 38.80
N SER A 934 34.49 -31.02 38.88
CA SER A 934 33.72 -31.63 37.81
C SER A 934 32.45 -30.86 37.48
N VAL A 935 32.05 -30.92 36.22
CA VAL A 935 30.76 -30.41 35.74
C VAL A 935 30.09 -31.46 34.86
N LEU A 936 28.79 -31.66 35.07
CA LEU A 936 27.93 -32.53 34.25
C LEU A 936 26.66 -31.76 33.87
N TYR A 937 26.16 -31.99 32.66
CA TYR A 937 24.92 -31.40 32.18
C TYR A 937 23.89 -32.47 31.82
N PHE A 938 22.61 -32.18 32.09
CA PHE A 938 21.48 -32.92 31.53
C PHE A 938 20.25 -32.02 31.40
N GLY A 939 19.35 -32.37 30.48
CA GLY A 939 18.06 -31.70 30.28
C GLY A 939 16.89 -32.66 30.47
N LEU A 940 15.78 -32.16 31.01
CA LEU A 940 14.58 -32.93 31.31
C LEU A 940 13.35 -32.31 30.64
N PHE A 941 12.40 -33.18 30.32
CA PHE A 941 11.02 -32.84 29.96
C PHE A 941 10.11 -33.36 31.07
N GLU A 942 9.31 -32.48 31.69
CA GLU A 942 8.43 -32.83 32.83
C GLU A 942 9.17 -33.58 33.97
N GLY A 943 10.43 -33.21 34.22
CA GLY A 943 11.26 -33.84 35.25
C GLY A 943 11.73 -35.26 34.90
N ARG A 944 11.60 -35.70 33.65
CA ARG A 944 12.05 -37.01 33.15
C ARG A 944 13.00 -36.84 31.97
N ASN A 945 13.74 -37.90 31.65
CA ASN A 945 14.49 -37.93 30.40
C ASN A 945 13.52 -37.82 29.22
N PRO A 946 13.83 -37.01 28.19
CA PRO A 946 13.03 -36.97 26.97
C PRO A 946 12.97 -38.37 26.34
N ASP A 947 11.82 -38.82 25.88
CA ASP A 947 11.65 -40.11 25.18
C ASP A 947 10.55 -40.00 24.09
N PRO A 948 10.76 -39.16 23.05
CA PRO A 948 9.80 -38.99 21.98
C PRO A 948 9.73 -40.23 21.09
N LYS A 949 8.52 -40.57 20.65
CA LYS A 949 8.25 -41.66 19.72
C LYS A 949 8.55 -41.27 18.28
N HIS A 950 8.28 -40.01 17.90
CA HIS A 950 8.45 -39.53 16.54
C HIS A 950 8.95 -38.07 16.51
N ASN A 951 9.86 -37.77 15.57
CA ASN A 951 10.33 -36.41 15.26
C ASN A 951 10.79 -35.61 16.50
N PRO A 952 11.84 -36.04 17.22
CA PRO A 952 12.34 -35.31 18.37
C PRO A 952 12.64 -33.84 18.01
N GLY A 953 12.26 -32.94 18.91
CA GLY A 953 12.78 -31.57 18.88
C GLY A 953 14.30 -31.53 19.09
N TYR A 954 14.88 -30.33 19.12
CA TYR A 954 16.31 -30.16 19.33
C TYR A 954 16.61 -28.95 20.20
N ILE A 955 17.68 -29.08 21.00
CA ILE A 955 18.21 -27.99 21.82
C ILE A 955 19.44 -27.45 21.12
N ILE A 956 19.47 -26.15 20.84
CA ILE A 956 20.71 -25.46 20.48
C ILE A 956 21.28 -24.87 21.77
N MET A 957 22.48 -25.32 22.15
CA MET A 957 23.17 -24.83 23.35
C MET A 957 24.64 -24.58 23.07
N TYR A 958 25.16 -23.48 23.60
CA TYR A 958 26.58 -23.30 23.88
C TYR A 958 26.75 -22.95 25.34
N SER A 959 27.70 -23.59 26.01
CA SER A 959 27.99 -23.36 27.42
C SER A 959 29.49 -23.27 27.68
N PHE A 960 29.86 -22.43 28.63
CA PHE A 960 31.24 -22.10 28.97
C PHE A 960 31.42 -21.96 30.48
N LEU A 961 32.63 -22.25 30.96
CA LEU A 961 33.15 -21.66 32.18
C LEU A 961 33.99 -20.43 31.84
N VAL A 962 33.68 -19.31 32.49
CA VAL A 962 34.39 -18.04 32.34
C VAL A 962 35.16 -17.77 33.62
N PHE A 963 36.47 -17.54 33.48
CA PHE A 963 37.38 -17.29 34.59
C PHE A 963 37.75 -15.81 34.64
N TYR A 964 37.60 -15.20 35.82
CA TYR A 964 37.89 -13.79 36.09
C TYR A 964 39.05 -13.65 37.07
N LYS A 965 39.88 -12.61 36.94
CA LYS A 965 41.02 -12.33 37.83
C LYS A 965 41.09 -10.88 38.32
#